data_AF-A0A9R1V6H7-F1
#
_entry.id   AF-A0A9R1V6H7-F1
#
_cell.length_a   1.000
_cell.length_b   1.000
_cell.length_c   1.000
_cell.angle_alpha   90.00
_cell.angle_beta   90.00
_cell.angle_gamma   90.00
#
_symmetry.space_group_name_H-M   'P 1'
#
loop_
_entity.id
_entity.type
_entity.pdbx_description
1 polymer ?
#
loop_
_entity_poly.entity_id
_entity_poly.type
_entity_poly.pdbx_seq_one_letter_code
_entity_poly.pdbx_strand_id
1 'polypeptide(L)'
;MNPNVVNDYDLLKRFCNSSEPEYLSRLWKLVYNSNQQNLYSKPMPWIGIYVALASLFCILAMVADLFHGLKNRKLWFPCKYFTLNAASLTVIAVAMKLPMDLSNLMPGYVDQAAKIGSTCFMCTMLANLLPSLATMDSKELVSNIIALAVLVITLAVNVCIQIYTGIFFYSSYDAENFYTEIGFFERVIGVVICVSKEILESKYQAAHQKALKDHELQQPGRVLTLEMLKQHVSNYWIMAGTGSPQFMSACSATTSATGVICALNAGFFTLLVIINIRYLGKPESDYKWSVLAIFIIQFIRVILGTIAPLARCFAALSFKLSLKWIWKHVKVSKVESFWTQKLYDWKKSSIPFPSSSRKCKIVIQVLKILSLSICIGFQKTVVVACKMIAVIPILIAVIPIFFVICFLYCLRCWKWLKAMFSASSVVLGQNPAQLGKNKDLRGYVLQLEDDIEFADRTLKGMLKSVNRLIQKAEKQQPTNLMKLLAESRGFEGIEKFESHHVPPLVSEEYINCWSLPLVTLTSIAMSLPNIQKNKVDCLVSGVSEGLVYVKLVEETLNATDDHVRIQKAAKTLWVEVEVYHKWLGNKLPISKPRMNTPEHILQWLRNTAKNMVIKVESMDIRGQNDNSKYSSICANSMYRITETILLSYHENIDEISQEELFALLSSMIADILAACLTNLPQVITMKCHTSAIEKREANVRAAAQLLGEITKIINSLQDRELPSLNPKDLAFIDKWHSYLKHPFP
;
A
#
# COMPACT_ATOMS: atom_id res chain seq x y z
N MET A 1 -29.29 -34.99 -38.64
CA MET A 1 -28.94 -36.12 -37.75
C MET A 1 -27.47 -36.46 -38.00
N ASN A 2 -26.66 -36.64 -36.95
CA ASN A 2 -25.23 -37.00 -37.10
C ASN A 2 -25.13 -38.38 -37.81
N PRO A 3 -24.41 -38.53 -38.94
CA PRO A 3 -24.41 -39.76 -39.73
C PRO A 3 -23.95 -41.01 -38.93
N ASN A 4 -23.11 -40.83 -37.92
CA ASN A 4 -22.67 -41.93 -37.04
C ASN A 4 -23.80 -42.50 -36.16
N VAL A 5 -24.78 -41.67 -35.79
CA VAL A 5 -25.89 -42.07 -34.91
C VAL A 5 -26.96 -42.88 -35.66
N VAL A 6 -27.12 -42.63 -36.96
CA VAL A 6 -27.99 -43.41 -37.84
C VAL A 6 -27.38 -44.79 -38.09
N ASN A 7 -26.05 -44.83 -38.28
CA ASN A 7 -25.30 -46.07 -38.46
C ASN A 7 -25.34 -46.97 -37.21
N ASP A 8 -25.27 -46.39 -36.00
CA ASP A 8 -25.38 -47.13 -34.74
C ASP A 8 -26.78 -47.76 -34.53
N TYR A 9 -27.86 -47.12 -35.01
CA TYR A 9 -29.21 -47.70 -34.95
C TYR A 9 -29.37 -48.92 -35.86
N ASP A 10 -28.88 -48.81 -37.10
CA ASP A 10 -28.91 -49.92 -38.06
C ASP A 10 -28.00 -51.08 -37.61
N LEU A 11 -26.90 -50.78 -36.91
CA LEU A 11 -26.04 -51.78 -36.29
C LEU A 11 -26.74 -52.49 -35.12
N LEU A 12 -27.35 -51.75 -34.18
CA LEU A 12 -28.12 -52.30 -33.07
C LEU A 12 -29.29 -53.17 -33.55
N LYS A 13 -29.97 -52.73 -34.61
CA LYS A 13 -31.06 -53.46 -35.25
C LYS A 13 -30.59 -54.79 -35.85
N ARG A 14 -29.37 -54.86 -36.39
CA ARG A 14 -28.78 -56.11 -36.93
C ARG A 14 -28.35 -57.11 -35.85
N PHE A 15 -27.91 -56.64 -34.67
CA PHE A 15 -27.45 -57.51 -33.58
C PHE A 15 -28.58 -57.99 -32.66
N CYS A 16 -29.68 -57.25 -32.55
CA CYS A 16 -30.82 -57.57 -31.66
C CYS A 16 -32.05 -58.10 -32.43
N ASN A 17 -31.84 -59.00 -33.40
CA ASN A 17 -32.89 -59.50 -34.31
C ASN A 17 -34.09 -60.22 -33.63
N SER A 18 -34.04 -60.50 -32.33
CA SER A 18 -35.11 -61.19 -31.57
C SER A 18 -35.66 -60.38 -30.39
N SER A 19 -35.36 -59.09 -30.29
CA SER A 19 -35.77 -58.25 -29.15
C SER A 19 -37.06 -57.47 -29.44
N GLU A 20 -37.92 -57.34 -28.42
CA GLU A 20 -39.17 -56.56 -28.46
C GLU A 20 -38.88 -55.09 -28.90
N PRO A 21 -39.69 -54.47 -29.77
CA PRO A 21 -39.41 -53.15 -30.34
C PRO A 21 -39.15 -52.06 -29.30
N GLU A 22 -39.77 -52.20 -28.13
CA GLU A 22 -39.62 -51.30 -26.99
C GLU A 22 -38.21 -51.38 -26.37
N TYR A 23 -37.62 -52.58 -26.31
CA TYR A 23 -36.26 -52.79 -25.80
C TYR A 23 -35.21 -52.16 -26.73
N LEU A 24 -35.39 -52.33 -28.04
CA LEU A 24 -34.51 -51.74 -29.05
C LEU A 24 -34.56 -50.20 -29.04
N SER A 25 -35.77 -49.65 -28.82
CA SER A 25 -35.97 -48.20 -28.63
C SER A 25 -35.28 -47.68 -27.37
N ARG A 26 -35.36 -48.41 -26.25
CA ARG A 26 -34.65 -48.05 -25.00
C ARG A 26 -33.12 -48.11 -25.17
N LEU A 27 -32.59 -49.15 -25.81
CA LEU A 27 -31.16 -49.27 -26.12
C LEU A 27 -30.67 -48.17 -27.04
N TRP A 28 -31.42 -47.88 -28.11
CA TRP A 28 -31.07 -46.76 -28.99
C TRP A 28 -31.09 -45.43 -28.25
N LYS A 29 -32.09 -45.21 -27.38
CA LYS A 29 -32.13 -44.00 -26.55
C LYS A 29 -30.92 -43.89 -25.61
N LEU A 30 -30.45 -45.00 -25.05
CA LEU A 30 -29.22 -45.04 -24.22
C LEU A 30 -27.96 -44.74 -25.04
N VAL A 31 -27.81 -45.35 -26.22
CA VAL A 31 -26.66 -45.11 -27.11
C VAL A 31 -26.67 -43.70 -27.68
N TYR A 32 -27.85 -43.22 -28.07
CA TYR A 32 -28.05 -41.83 -28.49
C TYR A 32 -27.66 -40.85 -27.39
N ASN A 33 -28.15 -41.07 -26.17
CA ASN A 33 -27.81 -40.22 -25.02
C ASN A 33 -26.31 -40.27 -24.69
N SER A 34 -25.68 -41.45 -24.75
CA SER A 34 -24.24 -41.62 -24.52
C SER A 34 -23.40 -40.91 -25.59
N ASN A 35 -23.77 -41.04 -26.87
CA ASN A 35 -23.10 -40.35 -27.98
C ASN A 35 -23.28 -38.83 -27.88
N GLN A 36 -24.45 -38.35 -27.51
CA GLN A 36 -24.69 -36.92 -27.25
C GLN A 36 -23.83 -36.43 -26.09
N GLN A 37 -23.78 -37.17 -24.97
CA GLN A 37 -22.96 -36.82 -23.80
C GLN A 37 -21.47 -36.76 -24.15
N ASN A 38 -20.95 -37.73 -24.92
CA ASN A 38 -19.58 -37.72 -25.43
C ASN A 38 -19.28 -36.53 -26.36
N LEU A 39 -20.28 -36.04 -27.10
CA LEU A 39 -20.12 -34.89 -27.98
C LEU A 39 -20.07 -33.58 -27.17
N TYR A 40 -20.94 -33.44 -26.17
CA TYR A 40 -20.99 -32.30 -25.26
C TYR A 40 -19.81 -32.25 -24.29
N SER A 41 -19.16 -33.38 -23.97
CA SER A 41 -18.00 -33.42 -23.09
C SER A 41 -16.65 -33.11 -23.78
N LYS A 42 -16.60 -33.03 -25.12
CA LYS A 42 -15.37 -32.69 -25.88
C LYS A 42 -14.64 -31.42 -25.39
N PRO A 43 -15.31 -30.33 -24.96
CA PRO A 43 -14.64 -29.13 -24.46
C PRO A 43 -14.13 -29.25 -23.01
N MET A 44 -14.53 -30.27 -22.25
CA MET A 44 -14.23 -30.38 -20.81
C MET A 44 -12.72 -30.44 -20.50
N PRO A 45 -11.85 -31.12 -21.28
CA PRO A 45 -10.40 -31.06 -21.07
C PRO A 45 -9.83 -29.65 -21.23
N TRP A 46 -10.34 -28.85 -22.18
CA TRP A 46 -9.93 -27.46 -22.34
C TRP A 46 -10.38 -26.61 -21.15
N ILE A 47 -11.61 -26.81 -20.68
CA ILE A 47 -12.09 -26.19 -19.43
C ILE A 47 -11.15 -26.53 -18.27
N GLY A 48 -10.70 -27.78 -18.15
CA GLY A 48 -9.75 -28.17 -17.12
C GLY A 48 -8.38 -27.46 -17.23
N ILE A 49 -7.89 -27.20 -18.44
CA ILE A 49 -6.69 -26.37 -18.65
C ILE A 49 -6.94 -24.93 -18.16
N TYR A 50 -8.11 -24.34 -18.45
CA TYR A 50 -8.46 -23.02 -17.91
C TYR A 50 -8.48 -23.01 -16.38
N VAL A 51 -9.01 -24.06 -15.73
CA VAL A 51 -8.99 -24.20 -14.27
C VAL A 51 -7.55 -24.25 -13.76
N ALA A 52 -6.68 -25.03 -14.39
CA ALA A 52 -5.27 -25.15 -14.04
C ALA A 52 -4.49 -23.83 -14.18
N LEU A 53 -4.74 -23.07 -15.26
CA LEU A 53 -4.12 -21.77 -15.52
C LEU A 53 -4.64 -20.66 -14.61
N ALA A 54 -5.96 -20.57 -14.39
CA ALA A 54 -6.58 -19.63 -13.45
C ALA A 54 -6.09 -19.88 -12.04
N SER A 55 -6.00 -21.17 -11.70
CA SER A 55 -5.25 -21.61 -10.56
C SER A 55 -3.84 -20.94 -10.64
N LEU A 56 -3.02 -21.13 -11.68
CA LEU A 56 -1.56 -20.80 -11.66
C LEU A 56 -1.28 -19.35 -11.33
N PHE A 57 -2.16 -18.49 -11.83
CA PHE A 57 -2.17 -17.09 -11.49
C PHE A 57 -2.31 -16.82 -9.98
N CYS A 58 -3.25 -17.49 -9.30
CA CYS A 58 -3.47 -17.32 -7.85
C CYS A 58 -2.22 -17.65 -7.02
N ILE A 59 -1.48 -18.72 -7.35
CA ILE A 59 -0.28 -19.07 -6.57
C ILE A 59 0.86 -18.10 -6.79
N LEU A 60 1.09 -17.64 -8.02
CA LEU A 60 2.13 -16.66 -8.30
C LEU A 60 1.90 -15.38 -7.49
N ALA A 61 0.63 -14.93 -7.42
CA ALA A 61 0.25 -13.80 -6.59
C ALA A 61 0.49 -14.04 -5.08
N MET A 62 0.10 -15.22 -4.56
CA MET A 62 0.33 -15.58 -3.15
C MET A 62 1.82 -15.68 -2.79
N VAL A 63 2.65 -16.26 -3.67
CA VAL A 63 4.10 -16.36 -3.47
C VAL A 63 4.78 -14.99 -3.56
N ALA A 64 4.31 -14.10 -4.43
CA ALA A 64 4.79 -12.73 -4.49
C ALA A 64 4.52 -11.97 -3.17
N ASP A 65 3.35 -12.19 -2.56
CA ASP A 65 3.03 -11.64 -1.23
C ASP A 65 3.91 -12.24 -0.12
N LEU A 66 4.21 -13.54 -0.17
CA LEU A 66 5.15 -14.18 0.74
C LEU A 66 6.54 -13.53 0.65
N PHE A 67 7.07 -13.39 -0.57
CA PHE A 67 8.36 -12.75 -0.80
C PHE A 67 8.36 -11.27 -0.36
N HIS A 68 7.27 -10.56 -0.60
CA HIS A 68 7.10 -9.17 -0.14
C HIS A 68 7.14 -9.05 1.39
N GLY A 69 6.44 -9.94 2.10
CA GLY A 69 6.46 -10.00 3.56
C GLY A 69 7.85 -10.32 4.12
N LEU A 70 8.55 -11.31 3.54
CA LEU A 70 9.93 -11.66 3.92
C LEU A 70 10.89 -10.49 3.71
N LYS A 71 10.85 -9.87 2.52
CA LYS A 71 11.71 -8.73 2.15
C LYS A 71 11.53 -7.56 3.13
N ASN A 72 10.30 -7.31 3.57
CA ASN A 72 9.97 -6.24 4.50
C ASN A 72 10.00 -6.66 5.98
N ARG A 73 10.37 -7.92 6.29
CA ARG A 73 10.37 -8.51 7.64
C ARG A 73 9.04 -8.39 8.38
N LYS A 74 7.95 -8.38 7.63
CA LYS A 74 6.59 -8.41 8.19
C LYS A 74 6.17 -9.88 8.31
N LEU A 75 6.32 -10.44 9.52
CA LEU A 75 5.99 -11.85 9.81
C LEU A 75 4.50 -12.18 9.66
N TRP A 76 3.65 -11.15 9.56
CA TRP A 76 2.21 -11.29 9.32
C TRP A 76 1.83 -11.30 7.83
N PHE A 77 2.81 -11.23 6.91
CA PHE A 77 2.65 -11.35 5.46
C PHE A 77 1.48 -10.52 4.90
N PRO A 78 1.63 -9.19 4.78
CA PRO A 78 0.60 -8.33 4.21
C PRO A 78 0.29 -8.71 2.76
N CYS A 79 -0.96 -8.54 2.35
CA CYS A 79 -1.39 -8.83 0.98
C CYS A 79 -1.31 -7.56 0.14
N LYS A 80 -0.52 -7.62 -0.93
CA LYS A 80 -0.32 -6.52 -1.89
C LYS A 80 -0.62 -6.97 -3.32
N TYR A 81 -0.23 -8.18 -3.70
CA TYR A 81 -0.41 -8.73 -5.04
C TYR A 81 -1.65 -9.61 -5.13
N PHE A 82 -1.93 -10.43 -4.11
CA PHE A 82 -3.13 -11.25 -4.06
C PHE A 82 -4.24 -10.51 -3.30
N THR A 83 -4.84 -9.54 -3.98
CA THR A 83 -5.92 -8.71 -3.45
C THR A 83 -7.28 -9.15 -3.97
N LEU A 84 -8.28 -9.15 -3.11
CA LEU A 84 -9.66 -9.43 -3.49
C LEU A 84 -10.20 -8.23 -4.31
N ASN A 85 -10.70 -8.47 -5.50
CA ASN A 85 -11.37 -7.49 -6.36
C ASN A 85 -12.18 -8.27 -7.41
N ALA A 86 -12.90 -7.57 -8.29
CA ALA A 86 -13.72 -8.23 -9.31
C ALA A 86 -12.91 -9.19 -10.21
N ALA A 87 -11.66 -8.84 -10.57
CA ALA A 87 -10.81 -9.67 -11.40
C ALA A 87 -10.36 -10.94 -10.65
N SER A 88 -9.85 -10.80 -9.43
CA SER A 88 -9.43 -11.96 -8.64
C SER A 88 -10.60 -12.85 -8.25
N LEU A 89 -11.78 -12.30 -7.94
CA LEU A 89 -13.02 -13.07 -7.74
C LEU A 89 -13.40 -13.90 -8.97
N THR A 90 -13.22 -13.35 -10.17
CA THR A 90 -13.48 -14.08 -11.42
C THR A 90 -12.47 -15.21 -11.60
N VAL A 91 -11.18 -14.96 -11.37
CA VAL A 91 -10.14 -16.00 -11.44
C VAL A 91 -10.38 -17.10 -10.41
N ILE A 92 -10.79 -16.74 -9.20
CA ILE A 92 -11.17 -17.68 -8.14
C ILE A 92 -12.36 -18.53 -8.59
N ALA A 93 -13.42 -17.93 -9.14
CA ALA A 93 -14.58 -18.67 -9.63
C ALA A 93 -14.18 -19.69 -10.71
N VAL A 94 -13.28 -19.34 -11.62
CA VAL A 94 -12.74 -20.28 -12.62
C VAL A 94 -11.91 -21.38 -11.95
N ALA A 95 -11.04 -21.04 -10.99
CA ALA A 95 -10.24 -22.03 -10.25
C ALA A 95 -11.12 -23.00 -9.42
N MET A 96 -12.32 -22.58 -9.02
CA MET A 96 -13.29 -23.36 -8.25
C MET A 96 -14.31 -24.12 -9.10
N LYS A 97 -14.11 -24.17 -10.42
CA LYS A 97 -15.06 -24.85 -11.31
C LYS A 97 -15.19 -26.35 -11.01
N LEU A 98 -14.09 -27.02 -10.66
CA LEU A 98 -14.09 -28.47 -10.39
C LEU A 98 -14.99 -28.88 -9.21
N PRO A 99 -14.93 -28.25 -8.01
CA PRO A 99 -15.84 -28.57 -6.92
C PRO A 99 -17.27 -28.05 -7.16
N MET A 100 -17.47 -27.05 -8.01
CA MET A 100 -18.81 -26.56 -8.40
C MET A 100 -19.51 -27.43 -9.45
N ASP A 101 -18.79 -28.36 -10.10
CA ASP A 101 -19.38 -29.22 -11.13
C ASP A 101 -20.24 -30.33 -10.51
N LEU A 102 -21.55 -30.15 -10.64
CA LEU A 102 -22.58 -31.11 -10.23
C LEU A 102 -22.98 -32.06 -11.36
N SER A 103 -22.66 -31.69 -12.61
CA SER A 103 -23.14 -32.37 -13.81
C SER A 103 -22.27 -33.53 -14.24
N ASN A 104 -20.96 -33.46 -13.99
CA ASN A 104 -20.02 -34.48 -14.41
C ASN A 104 -19.74 -35.49 -13.29
N LEU A 105 -19.88 -36.78 -13.60
CA LEU A 105 -19.48 -37.87 -12.71
C LEU A 105 -17.95 -37.90 -12.59
N MET A 106 -17.45 -38.03 -11.37
CA MET A 106 -16.02 -38.09 -11.04
C MET A 106 -15.71 -39.33 -10.21
N PRO A 107 -15.88 -40.55 -10.77
CA PRO A 107 -15.73 -41.79 -10.02
C PRO A 107 -14.27 -42.20 -9.79
N GLY A 108 -13.33 -41.75 -10.63
CA GLY A 108 -11.93 -42.13 -10.54
C GLY A 108 -11.24 -41.57 -9.29
N TYR A 109 -10.29 -42.33 -8.72
CA TYR A 109 -9.52 -41.91 -7.55
C TYR A 109 -8.82 -40.55 -7.73
N VAL A 110 -8.23 -40.32 -8.92
CA VAL A 110 -7.60 -39.03 -9.27
C VAL A 110 -8.64 -37.91 -9.34
N ASP A 111 -9.83 -38.20 -9.85
CA ASP A 111 -10.92 -37.22 -9.99
C ASP A 111 -11.43 -36.77 -8.61
N GLN A 112 -11.63 -37.72 -7.69
CA GLN A 112 -12.03 -37.44 -6.31
C GLN A 112 -10.94 -36.69 -5.53
N ALA A 113 -9.68 -37.12 -5.66
CA ALA A 113 -8.55 -36.44 -5.03
C ALA A 113 -8.37 -35.01 -5.56
N ALA A 114 -8.58 -34.77 -6.86
CA ALA A 114 -8.56 -33.43 -7.46
C ALA A 114 -9.69 -32.55 -6.90
N LYS A 115 -10.89 -33.11 -6.71
CA LYS A 115 -12.06 -32.40 -6.17
C LYS A 115 -11.86 -32.00 -4.70
N ILE A 116 -11.35 -32.92 -3.88
CA ILE A 116 -10.95 -32.64 -2.49
C ILE A 116 -9.83 -31.59 -2.47
N GLY A 117 -8.81 -31.76 -3.32
CA GLY A 117 -7.69 -30.83 -3.45
C GLY A 117 -8.12 -29.41 -3.84
N SER A 118 -9.10 -29.28 -4.74
CA SER A 118 -9.70 -28.00 -5.10
C SER A 118 -10.37 -27.32 -3.92
N THR A 119 -11.08 -28.08 -3.08
CA THR A 119 -11.72 -27.55 -1.86
C THR A 119 -10.70 -27.13 -0.82
N CYS A 120 -9.64 -27.92 -0.60
CA CYS A 120 -8.53 -27.51 0.27
C CYS A 120 -7.82 -26.26 -0.26
N PHE A 121 -7.59 -26.19 -1.58
CA PHE A 121 -6.97 -25.02 -2.22
C PHE A 121 -7.81 -23.75 -2.05
N MET A 122 -9.14 -23.87 -2.12
CA MET A 122 -10.07 -22.78 -1.84
C MET A 122 -9.84 -22.20 -0.44
N CYS A 123 -9.81 -23.07 0.57
CA CYS A 123 -9.61 -22.72 1.97
C CYS A 123 -8.30 -21.93 2.16
N THR A 124 -7.21 -22.46 1.62
CA THR A 124 -5.88 -21.82 1.64
C THR A 124 -5.89 -20.47 0.93
N MET A 125 -6.58 -20.36 -0.21
CA MET A 125 -6.65 -19.15 -1.00
C MET A 125 -7.45 -18.04 -0.29
N LEU A 126 -8.60 -18.37 0.30
CA LEU A 126 -9.40 -17.43 1.08
C LEU A 126 -8.64 -16.93 2.32
N ALA A 127 -7.94 -17.82 3.02
CA ALA A 127 -7.10 -17.45 4.15
C ALA A 127 -5.99 -16.47 3.76
N ASN A 128 -5.47 -16.56 2.53
CA ASN A 128 -4.51 -15.62 1.99
C ASN A 128 -5.13 -14.31 1.49
N LEU A 129 -6.40 -14.30 1.07
CA LEU A 129 -7.09 -13.06 0.67
C LEU A 129 -7.59 -12.24 1.86
N LEU A 130 -7.76 -12.87 3.02
CA LEU A 130 -8.34 -12.27 4.21
C LEU A 130 -7.73 -10.91 4.60
N PRO A 131 -6.39 -10.71 4.60
CA PRO A 131 -5.82 -9.40 4.92
C PRO A 131 -6.10 -8.32 3.87
N SER A 132 -6.37 -8.66 2.61
CA SER A 132 -6.60 -7.69 1.53
C SER A 132 -7.90 -6.88 1.69
N LEU A 133 -8.90 -7.46 2.33
CA LEU A 133 -10.14 -6.78 2.69
C LEU A 133 -9.88 -5.58 3.62
N ALA A 134 -8.82 -5.67 4.43
CA ALA A 134 -8.46 -4.62 5.36
C ALA A 134 -7.89 -3.36 4.66
N THR A 135 -7.55 -3.43 3.36
CA THR A 135 -7.02 -2.29 2.58
C THR A 135 -8.03 -1.60 1.67
N MET A 136 -9.22 -2.16 1.45
CA MET A 136 -10.20 -1.62 0.50
C MET A 136 -10.97 -0.40 1.00
N ASP A 137 -11.37 0.51 0.12
CA ASP A 137 -12.33 1.55 0.51
C ASP A 137 -13.66 0.92 0.98
N SER A 138 -14.40 1.65 1.82
CA SER A 138 -15.69 1.23 2.38
C SER A 138 -16.70 0.71 1.33
N LYS A 139 -16.81 1.37 0.17
CA LYS A 139 -17.75 0.96 -0.90
C LYS A 139 -17.28 -0.31 -1.61
N GLU A 140 -16.01 -0.35 -1.96
CA GLU A 140 -15.36 -1.50 -2.59
C GLU A 140 -15.44 -2.73 -1.68
N LEU A 141 -15.18 -2.55 -0.38
CA LEU A 141 -15.24 -3.58 0.64
C LEU A 141 -16.61 -4.26 0.68
N VAL A 142 -17.70 -3.48 0.72
CA VAL A 142 -19.06 -4.03 0.74
C VAL A 142 -19.36 -4.84 -0.52
N SER A 143 -19.04 -4.32 -1.70
CA SER A 143 -19.29 -5.02 -2.97
C SER A 143 -18.51 -6.33 -3.07
N ASN A 144 -17.21 -6.29 -2.75
CA ASN A 144 -16.35 -7.47 -2.79
C ASN A 144 -16.75 -8.53 -1.74
N ILE A 145 -17.21 -8.11 -0.55
CA ILE A 145 -17.75 -9.03 0.46
C ILE A 145 -19.02 -9.72 -0.02
N ILE A 146 -19.95 -8.98 -0.64
CA ILE A 146 -21.20 -9.57 -1.15
C ILE A 146 -20.88 -10.62 -2.22
N ALA A 147 -20.02 -10.28 -3.18
CA ALA A 147 -19.61 -11.19 -4.24
C ALA A 147 -18.89 -12.44 -3.68
N LEU A 148 -18.00 -12.25 -2.72
CA LEU A 148 -17.34 -13.36 -2.02
C LEU A 148 -18.36 -14.23 -1.28
N ALA A 149 -19.31 -13.64 -0.55
CA ALA A 149 -20.33 -14.38 0.19
C ALA A 149 -21.20 -15.24 -0.75
N VAL A 150 -21.64 -14.68 -1.87
CA VAL A 150 -22.40 -15.43 -2.89
C VAL A 150 -21.60 -16.63 -3.41
N LEU A 151 -20.31 -16.43 -3.69
CA LEU A 151 -19.43 -17.49 -4.19
C LEU A 151 -19.30 -18.63 -3.18
N VAL A 152 -19.02 -18.31 -1.90
CA VAL A 152 -18.84 -19.35 -0.87
C VAL A 152 -20.16 -20.06 -0.58
N ILE A 153 -21.29 -19.34 -0.48
CA ILE A 153 -22.63 -19.93 -0.31
C ILE A 153 -22.96 -20.91 -1.43
N THR A 154 -22.70 -20.52 -2.67
CA THR A 154 -22.93 -21.38 -3.84
C THR A 154 -22.09 -22.66 -3.74
N LEU A 155 -20.83 -22.53 -3.35
CA LEU A 155 -19.95 -23.68 -3.20
C LEU A 155 -20.44 -24.63 -2.09
N ALA A 156 -20.79 -24.11 -0.93
CA ALA A 156 -21.25 -24.93 0.19
C ALA A 156 -22.52 -25.70 -0.16
N VAL A 157 -23.50 -25.02 -0.78
CA VAL A 157 -24.72 -25.67 -1.26
C VAL A 157 -24.38 -26.78 -2.26
N ASN A 158 -23.49 -26.51 -3.23
CA ASN A 158 -23.07 -27.52 -4.20
C ASN A 158 -22.40 -28.73 -3.54
N VAL A 159 -21.51 -28.52 -2.55
CA VAL A 159 -20.89 -29.63 -1.82
C VAL A 159 -21.94 -30.40 -1.01
N CYS A 160 -22.86 -29.73 -0.32
CA CYS A 160 -23.96 -30.39 0.40
C CYS A 160 -24.80 -31.28 -0.53
N ILE A 161 -25.11 -30.80 -1.74
CA ILE A 161 -25.82 -31.59 -2.75
C ILE A 161 -24.99 -32.81 -3.17
N GLN A 162 -23.68 -32.65 -3.41
CA GLN A 162 -22.79 -33.75 -3.82
C GLN A 162 -22.65 -34.82 -2.73
N ILE A 163 -22.63 -34.41 -1.46
CA ILE A 163 -22.62 -35.31 -0.31
C ILE A 163 -23.94 -36.07 -0.26
N TYR A 164 -25.08 -35.37 -0.30
CA TYR A 164 -26.40 -35.97 -0.24
C TYR A 164 -26.65 -36.97 -1.38
N THR A 165 -26.16 -36.66 -2.58
CA THR A 165 -26.29 -37.52 -3.76
C THR A 165 -25.31 -38.70 -3.79
N GLY A 166 -24.40 -38.82 -2.81
CA GLY A 166 -23.41 -39.89 -2.75
C GLY A 166 -22.30 -39.81 -3.79
N ILE A 167 -22.24 -38.71 -4.56
CA ILE A 167 -21.25 -38.50 -5.64
C ILE A 167 -19.86 -38.17 -5.07
N PHE A 168 -19.79 -37.78 -3.79
CA PHE A 168 -18.57 -37.22 -3.19
C PHE A 168 -17.73 -38.21 -2.36
N PHE A 169 -18.23 -39.38 -1.94
CA PHE A 169 -17.50 -40.27 -1.00
C PHE A 169 -17.74 -41.78 -1.19
N TYR A 170 -16.71 -42.58 -0.88
CA TYR A 170 -16.72 -44.06 -0.87
C TYR A 170 -17.05 -44.66 0.52
N SER A 171 -17.11 -43.84 1.60
CA SER A 171 -17.27 -44.29 2.99
C SER A 171 -17.87 -43.18 3.88
N SER A 172 -18.68 -43.57 4.87
CA SER A 172 -19.36 -42.69 5.83
C SER A 172 -18.40 -41.92 6.78
N TYR A 173 -17.14 -42.33 6.88
CA TYR A 173 -16.14 -41.69 7.76
C TYR A 173 -15.51 -40.41 7.18
N ASP A 174 -15.54 -40.22 5.85
CA ASP A 174 -14.95 -39.04 5.19
C ASP A 174 -15.90 -37.82 5.20
N ALA A 175 -17.21 -38.07 5.36
CA ALA A 175 -18.23 -37.03 5.35
C ALA A 175 -18.23 -36.15 6.61
N GLU A 176 -18.00 -36.73 7.79
CA GLU A 176 -18.08 -36.00 9.08
C GLU A 176 -16.99 -34.92 9.24
N ASN A 177 -15.76 -35.16 8.74
CA ASN A 177 -14.68 -34.17 8.81
C ASN A 177 -14.87 -32.99 7.84
N PHE A 178 -15.60 -33.19 6.73
CA PHE A 178 -15.84 -32.18 5.70
C PHE A 178 -16.87 -31.11 6.12
N TYR A 179 -17.87 -31.50 6.94
CA TYR A 179 -18.90 -30.59 7.47
C TYR A 179 -18.31 -29.48 8.35
N THR A 180 -17.24 -29.77 9.09
CA THR A 180 -16.54 -28.82 9.95
C THR A 180 -15.75 -27.76 9.18
N GLU A 181 -15.30 -28.07 7.96
CA GLU A 181 -14.44 -27.16 7.18
C GLU A 181 -15.24 -26.14 6.36
N ILE A 182 -16.31 -26.55 5.67
CA ILE A 182 -17.10 -25.65 4.79
C ILE A 182 -17.89 -24.60 5.58
N GLY A 183 -18.42 -24.98 6.75
CA GLY A 183 -19.18 -24.07 7.62
C GLY A 183 -18.35 -22.95 8.29
N PHE A 184 -17.01 -23.09 8.31
CA PHE A 184 -16.10 -22.13 8.96
C PHE A 184 -15.70 -20.97 8.03
N PHE A 185 -15.59 -21.22 6.71
CA PHE A 185 -15.11 -20.24 5.72
C PHE A 185 -16.18 -19.23 5.27
N GLU A 186 -17.47 -19.58 5.33
CA GLU A 186 -18.59 -18.73 4.90
C GLU A 186 -18.84 -17.48 5.77
N ARG A 187 -18.35 -17.46 6.99
CA ARG A 187 -19.19 -16.94 8.09
C ARG A 187 -18.57 -15.85 8.96
N VAL A 188 -17.37 -15.37 8.63
CA VAL A 188 -16.58 -14.49 9.52
C VAL A 188 -15.90 -13.32 8.83
N ILE A 189 -15.68 -13.38 7.52
CA ILE A 189 -14.65 -12.57 6.88
C ILE A 189 -15.10 -11.12 6.63
N GLY A 190 -16.35 -10.90 6.24
CA GLY A 190 -16.82 -9.58 5.81
C GLY A 190 -17.18 -8.59 6.94
N VAL A 191 -17.95 -9.03 7.93
CA VAL A 191 -18.48 -8.13 8.98
C VAL A 191 -17.37 -7.65 9.92
N VAL A 192 -16.37 -8.51 10.20
CA VAL A 192 -15.26 -8.24 11.13
C VAL A 192 -14.32 -7.15 10.63
N ILE A 193 -14.08 -7.12 9.32
CA ILE A 193 -13.11 -6.20 8.72
C ILE A 193 -13.73 -4.81 8.58
N CYS A 194 -15.03 -4.73 8.26
CA CYS A 194 -15.78 -3.47 8.22
C CYS A 194 -15.86 -2.76 9.59
N VAL A 195 -15.84 -3.50 10.69
CA VAL A 195 -15.92 -2.93 12.06
C VAL A 195 -14.53 -2.56 12.59
N SER A 196 -13.51 -3.35 12.23
CA SER A 196 -12.14 -3.10 12.67
C SER A 196 -11.60 -1.76 12.14
N LYS A 197 -11.93 -1.36 10.90
CA LYS A 197 -11.44 -0.09 10.33
C LYS A 197 -11.95 1.14 11.06
N GLU A 198 -13.24 1.20 11.37
CA GLU A 198 -13.89 2.36 12.00
C GLU A 198 -13.42 2.56 13.44
N ILE A 199 -13.24 1.46 14.18
CA ILE A 199 -12.70 1.49 15.54
C ILE A 199 -11.22 1.87 15.53
N LEU A 200 -10.45 1.32 14.60
CA LEU A 200 -9.04 1.66 14.44
C LEU A 200 -8.84 3.12 14.03
N GLU A 201 -9.74 3.63 13.19
CA GLU A 201 -9.79 5.03 12.81
C GLU A 201 -10.08 5.94 14.01
N SER A 202 -11.11 5.62 14.80
CA SER A 202 -11.44 6.36 16.02
C SER A 202 -10.30 6.35 17.05
N LYS A 203 -9.70 5.18 17.31
CA LYS A 203 -8.56 5.07 18.22
C LYS A 203 -7.32 5.79 17.69
N TYR A 204 -7.06 5.72 16.38
CA TYR A 204 -6.00 6.48 15.75
C TYR A 204 -6.22 7.98 15.93
N GLN A 205 -7.43 8.48 15.67
CA GLN A 205 -7.74 9.90 15.83
C GLN A 205 -7.55 10.35 17.27
N ALA A 206 -7.97 9.55 18.26
CA ALA A 206 -7.75 9.85 19.67
C ALA A 206 -6.26 9.89 20.04
N ALA A 207 -5.48 8.89 19.61
CA ALA A 207 -4.03 8.83 19.85
C ALA A 207 -3.28 9.93 19.10
N HIS A 208 -3.68 10.24 17.87
CA HIS A 208 -3.11 11.30 17.05
C HIS A 208 -3.40 12.67 17.65
N GLN A 209 -4.64 12.94 18.09
CA GLN A 209 -4.99 14.18 18.80
C GLN A 209 -4.22 14.32 20.11
N LYS A 210 -4.08 13.22 20.87
CA LYS A 210 -3.25 13.21 22.08
C LYS A 210 -1.79 13.51 21.75
N ALA A 211 -1.22 12.85 20.74
CA ALA A 211 0.13 13.10 20.27
C ALA A 211 0.31 14.54 19.78
N LEU A 212 -0.71 15.15 19.15
CA LEU A 212 -0.68 16.54 18.69
C LEU A 212 -0.71 17.54 19.86
N LYS A 213 -1.39 17.19 20.97
CA LYS A 213 -1.47 17.99 22.20
C LYS A 213 -0.25 17.81 23.11
N ASP A 214 0.30 16.60 23.19
CA ASP A 214 1.48 16.25 24.00
C ASP A 214 2.79 16.71 23.34
N HIS A 215 2.78 17.07 22.05
CA HIS A 215 3.98 17.53 21.37
C HIS A 215 4.21 19.04 21.52
N GLU A 216 5.33 19.36 22.16
CA GLU A 216 6.09 20.61 22.13
C GLU A 216 6.47 21.11 20.72
N LEU A 217 5.92 20.51 19.65
CA LEU A 217 6.18 20.87 18.25
C LEU A 217 5.46 22.17 17.80
N GLN A 218 4.67 22.76 18.69
CA GLN A 218 4.05 24.08 18.53
C GLN A 218 4.74 25.19 19.33
N GLN A 219 5.86 24.93 20.03
CA GLN A 219 6.61 26.04 20.62
C GLN A 219 7.31 26.84 19.52
N PRO A 220 6.95 28.12 19.32
CA PRO A 220 7.56 28.96 18.29
C PRO A 220 9.05 29.17 18.59
N GLY A 221 9.91 28.89 17.61
CA GLY A 221 11.34 29.22 17.66
C GLY A 221 12.33 28.07 17.92
N ARG A 222 11.88 26.82 18.14
CA ARG A 222 12.81 25.69 18.30
C ARG A 222 13.06 24.97 16.98
N VAL A 223 14.29 25.03 16.46
CA VAL A 223 14.75 24.24 15.31
C VAL A 223 14.55 22.76 15.62
N LEU A 224 13.81 22.05 14.76
CA LEU A 224 13.55 20.63 14.95
C LEU A 224 14.84 19.84 14.71
N THR A 225 15.45 19.31 15.78
CA THR A 225 16.69 18.54 15.64
C THR A 225 16.44 17.25 14.87
N LEU A 226 17.48 16.76 14.15
CA LEU A 226 17.41 15.51 13.40
C LEU A 226 16.97 14.33 14.29
N GLU A 227 17.40 14.30 15.55
CA GLU A 227 17.05 13.25 16.50
C GLU A 227 15.57 13.29 16.90
N MET A 228 15.01 14.49 17.14
CA MET A 228 13.58 14.67 17.38
C MET A 228 12.74 14.26 16.17
N LEU A 229 13.19 14.61 14.95
CA LEU A 229 12.51 14.22 13.72
C LEU A 229 12.53 12.71 13.49
N LYS A 230 13.66 12.06 13.77
CA LYS A 230 13.78 10.59 13.73
C LYS A 230 12.88 9.91 14.74
N GLN A 231 12.77 10.46 15.95
CA GLN A 231 11.86 9.97 16.97
C GLN A 231 10.40 10.15 16.53
N HIS A 232 10.04 11.31 15.97
CA HIS A 232 8.69 11.59 15.46
C HIS A 232 8.26 10.63 14.35
N VAL A 233 9.10 10.45 13.33
CA VAL A 233 8.85 9.47 12.26
C VAL A 233 8.73 8.05 12.82
N SER A 234 9.56 7.69 13.81
CA SER A 234 9.50 6.37 14.46
C SER A 234 8.20 6.17 15.25
N ASN A 235 7.76 7.19 15.98
CA ASN A 235 6.50 7.18 16.73
C ASN A 235 5.30 7.01 15.79
N TYR A 236 5.24 7.81 14.73
CA TYR A 236 4.19 7.69 13.71
C TYR A 236 4.28 6.41 12.90
N TRP A 237 5.47 5.83 12.72
CA TRP A 237 5.64 4.52 12.09
C TRP A 237 5.04 3.40 12.94
N ILE A 238 5.25 3.45 14.26
CA ILE A 238 4.63 2.53 15.21
C ILE A 238 3.11 2.72 15.21
N MET A 239 2.64 3.96 15.25
CA MET A 239 1.20 4.26 15.25
C MET A 239 0.53 3.82 13.94
N ALA A 240 1.15 4.08 12.79
CA ALA A 240 0.63 3.62 11.50
C ALA A 240 0.71 2.10 11.34
N GLY A 241 1.78 1.46 11.83
CA GLY A 241 1.96 0.01 11.75
C GLY A 241 0.95 -0.75 12.63
N THR A 242 0.84 -0.35 13.90
CA THR A 242 -0.11 -0.93 14.88
C THR A 242 -1.55 -0.54 14.56
N GLY A 243 -1.76 0.66 14.04
CA GLY A 243 -3.01 1.19 13.50
C GLY A 243 -3.36 0.70 12.09
N SER A 244 -2.63 -0.25 11.51
CA SER A 244 -2.94 -0.76 10.17
C SER A 244 -4.03 -1.85 10.25
N PRO A 245 -5.11 -1.74 9.46
CA PRO A 245 -6.16 -2.76 9.45
C PRO A 245 -5.63 -4.15 9.08
N GLN A 246 -4.62 -4.24 8.21
CA GLN A 246 -4.00 -5.52 7.84
C GLN A 246 -3.27 -6.17 9.00
N PHE A 247 -2.53 -5.39 9.80
CA PHE A 247 -1.85 -5.90 11.00
C PHE A 247 -2.86 -6.39 12.04
N MET A 248 -3.92 -5.62 12.27
CA MET A 248 -4.98 -5.99 13.22
C MET A 248 -5.76 -7.22 12.75
N SER A 249 -6.08 -7.30 11.46
CA SER A 249 -6.70 -8.49 10.85
C SER A 249 -5.80 -9.71 11.01
N ALA A 250 -4.50 -9.58 10.76
CA ALA A 250 -3.56 -10.69 10.88
C ALA A 250 -3.38 -11.18 12.34
N CYS A 251 -3.49 -10.29 13.32
CA CYS A 251 -3.37 -10.60 14.75
C CYS A 251 -4.69 -11.05 15.42
N SER A 252 -5.76 -11.19 14.64
CA SER A 252 -7.09 -11.60 15.13
C SER A 252 -7.16 -13.11 15.40
N ALA A 253 -8.09 -13.49 16.29
CA ALA A 253 -8.36 -14.90 16.58
C ALA A 253 -8.86 -15.66 15.34
N THR A 254 -9.57 -14.97 14.44
CA THR A 254 -10.15 -15.53 13.22
C THR A 254 -9.05 -15.88 12.22
N THR A 255 -8.12 -14.96 11.94
CA THR A 255 -6.96 -15.24 11.07
C THR A 255 -6.06 -16.32 11.67
N SER A 256 -5.87 -16.32 12.99
CA SER A 256 -5.10 -17.37 13.67
C SER A 256 -5.73 -18.74 13.48
N ALA A 257 -7.05 -18.85 13.68
CA ALA A 257 -7.80 -20.08 13.46
C ALA A 257 -7.73 -20.55 12.00
N THR A 258 -7.83 -19.63 11.02
CA THR A 258 -7.66 -19.99 9.60
C THR A 258 -6.28 -20.57 9.30
N GLY A 259 -5.22 -20.10 9.97
CA GLY A 259 -3.89 -20.67 9.82
C GLY A 259 -3.79 -22.11 10.32
N VAL A 260 -4.46 -22.43 11.43
CA VAL A 260 -4.54 -23.80 11.97
C VAL A 260 -5.31 -24.71 11.01
N ILE A 261 -6.46 -24.24 10.52
CA ILE A 261 -7.28 -24.99 9.57
C ILE A 261 -6.49 -25.26 8.29
N CYS A 262 -5.83 -24.25 7.71
CA CYS A 262 -5.00 -24.45 6.52
C CYS A 262 -3.90 -25.50 6.74
N ALA A 263 -3.31 -25.58 7.95
CA ALA A 263 -2.31 -26.58 8.29
C ALA A 263 -2.91 -27.99 8.43
N LEU A 264 -4.07 -28.11 9.07
CA LEU A 264 -4.80 -29.39 9.17
C LEU A 264 -5.21 -29.89 7.78
N ASN A 265 -5.79 -29.02 6.95
CA ASN A 265 -6.20 -29.34 5.58
C ASN A 265 -5.02 -29.78 4.73
N ALA A 266 -3.88 -29.06 4.81
CA ALA A 266 -2.68 -29.43 4.08
C ALA A 266 -2.12 -30.78 4.55
N GLY A 267 -2.13 -31.05 5.86
CA GLY A 267 -1.71 -32.32 6.42
C GLY A 267 -2.61 -33.48 5.99
N PHE A 268 -3.93 -33.31 6.12
CA PHE A 268 -4.93 -34.29 5.69
C PHE A 268 -4.83 -34.59 4.20
N PHE A 269 -4.76 -33.55 3.36
CA PHE A 269 -4.63 -33.73 1.92
C PHE A 269 -3.32 -34.43 1.54
N THR A 270 -2.21 -34.11 2.20
CA THR A 270 -0.93 -34.79 1.99
C THR A 270 -1.01 -36.27 2.39
N LEU A 271 -1.64 -36.58 3.52
CA LEU A 271 -1.84 -37.96 3.98
C LEU A 271 -2.70 -38.76 2.98
N LEU A 272 -3.81 -38.18 2.50
CA LEU A 272 -4.65 -38.79 1.47
C LEU A 272 -3.87 -39.12 0.20
N VAL A 273 -3.03 -38.19 -0.26
CA VAL A 273 -2.20 -38.40 -1.45
C VAL A 273 -1.20 -39.53 -1.22
N ILE A 274 -0.54 -39.58 -0.05
CA ILE A 274 0.42 -40.64 0.29
C ILE A 274 -0.24 -42.02 0.30
N ILE A 275 -1.40 -42.15 0.94
CA ILE A 275 -2.12 -43.44 1.06
C ILE A 275 -2.57 -43.92 -0.33
N ASN A 276 -3.05 -43.01 -1.17
CA ASN A 276 -3.67 -43.35 -2.45
C ASN A 276 -2.69 -43.28 -3.64
N ILE A 277 -1.41 -42.95 -3.43
CA ILE A 277 -0.44 -42.77 -4.52
C ILE A 277 -0.28 -44.03 -5.40
N ARG A 278 -0.46 -45.21 -4.79
CA ARG A 278 -0.40 -46.53 -5.46
C ARG A 278 -1.65 -46.87 -6.27
N TYR A 279 -2.75 -46.14 -6.06
CA TYR A 279 -4.04 -46.33 -6.72
C TYR A 279 -4.37 -45.21 -7.72
N LEU A 280 -3.38 -44.38 -8.09
CA LEU A 280 -3.55 -43.37 -9.15
C LEU A 280 -3.77 -44.08 -10.51
N GLY A 281 -5.02 -44.40 -10.81
CA GLY A 281 -5.49 -44.89 -12.10
C GLY A 281 -5.61 -43.76 -13.14
N LYS A 282 -6.10 -44.11 -14.34
CA LYS A 282 -6.42 -43.11 -15.37
C LYS A 282 -7.66 -42.30 -14.93
N PRO A 283 -7.71 -40.99 -15.20
CA PRO A 283 -8.90 -40.19 -14.91
C PRO A 283 -10.09 -40.67 -15.75
N GLU A 284 -11.24 -40.83 -15.10
CA GLU A 284 -12.47 -41.37 -15.68
C GLU A 284 -13.52 -40.28 -15.92
N SER A 285 -13.28 -39.07 -15.41
CA SER A 285 -14.15 -37.93 -15.64
C SER A 285 -14.06 -37.37 -17.06
N ASP A 286 -15.08 -36.59 -17.44
CA ASP A 286 -15.14 -35.87 -18.72
C ASP A 286 -13.98 -34.88 -18.92
N TYR A 287 -13.31 -34.47 -17.83
CA TYR A 287 -12.11 -33.63 -17.86
C TYR A 287 -10.85 -34.39 -18.31
N LYS A 288 -10.86 -35.73 -18.35
CA LYS A 288 -9.77 -36.58 -18.85
C LYS A 288 -8.42 -36.21 -18.19
N TRP A 289 -7.34 -36.16 -18.97
CA TRP A 289 -5.98 -35.85 -18.48
C TRP A 289 -5.85 -34.49 -17.79
N SER A 290 -6.76 -33.55 -18.04
CA SER A 290 -6.69 -32.21 -17.45
C SER A 290 -6.89 -32.24 -15.93
N VAL A 291 -7.61 -33.24 -15.40
CA VAL A 291 -7.76 -33.44 -13.95
C VAL A 291 -6.43 -33.67 -13.25
N LEU A 292 -5.55 -34.48 -13.86
CA LEU A 292 -4.24 -34.74 -13.29
C LEU A 292 -3.41 -33.45 -13.20
N ALA A 293 -3.49 -32.59 -14.22
CA ALA A 293 -2.85 -31.29 -14.21
C ALA A 293 -3.42 -30.39 -13.11
N ILE A 294 -4.76 -30.32 -12.97
CA ILE A 294 -5.42 -29.56 -11.89
C ILE A 294 -4.96 -30.06 -10.52
N PHE A 295 -4.96 -31.38 -10.30
CA PHE A 295 -4.57 -32.03 -9.06
C PHE A 295 -3.14 -31.67 -8.64
N ILE A 296 -2.15 -31.90 -9.51
CA ILE A 296 -0.73 -31.62 -9.21
C ILE A 296 -0.56 -30.14 -8.88
N ILE A 297 -1.15 -29.28 -9.71
CA ILE A 297 -1.03 -27.85 -9.60
C ILE A 297 -1.67 -27.35 -8.30
N GLN A 298 -2.85 -27.82 -7.91
CA GLN A 298 -3.52 -27.40 -6.69
C GLN A 298 -2.87 -27.99 -5.44
N PHE A 299 -2.34 -29.21 -5.50
CA PHE A 299 -1.60 -29.83 -4.40
C PHE A 299 -0.37 -29.02 -3.98
N ILE A 300 0.49 -28.66 -4.93
CA ILE A 300 1.69 -27.83 -4.67
C ILE A 300 1.33 -26.53 -3.93
N ARG A 301 0.12 -26.03 -4.14
CA ARG A 301 -0.30 -24.73 -3.64
C ARG A 301 -1.02 -24.75 -2.35
N VAL A 302 -1.70 -25.84 -2.03
CA VAL A 302 -2.15 -26.05 -0.66
C VAL A 302 -0.93 -26.00 0.25
N ILE A 303 0.18 -26.65 -0.14
CA ILE A 303 1.44 -26.59 0.60
C ILE A 303 2.03 -25.17 0.65
N LEU A 304 2.31 -24.56 -0.51
CA LEU A 304 2.95 -23.24 -0.56
C LEU A 304 2.07 -22.12 0.04
N GLY A 305 0.76 -22.19 -0.20
CA GLY A 305 -0.22 -21.22 0.26
C GLY A 305 -0.46 -21.29 1.77
N THR A 306 -0.26 -22.45 2.42
CA THR A 306 -0.43 -22.59 3.87
C THR A 306 0.68 -21.90 4.68
N ILE A 307 1.84 -21.61 4.08
CA ILE A 307 2.98 -20.96 4.75
C ILE A 307 2.58 -19.62 5.37
N ALA A 308 1.90 -18.75 4.62
CA ALA A 308 1.56 -17.41 5.09
C ALA A 308 0.46 -17.40 6.17
N PRO A 309 -0.68 -18.11 6.05
CA PRO A 309 -1.66 -18.27 7.13
C PRO A 309 -1.06 -18.88 8.41
N LEU A 310 -0.19 -19.90 8.27
CA LEU A 310 0.47 -20.51 9.41
C LEU A 310 1.42 -19.54 10.11
N ALA A 311 2.20 -18.77 9.35
CA ALA A 311 3.06 -17.74 9.92
C ALA A 311 2.28 -16.61 10.58
N ARG A 312 1.11 -16.22 10.06
CA ARG A 312 0.19 -15.27 10.74
C ARG A 312 -0.31 -15.83 12.06
N CYS A 313 -0.66 -17.12 12.11
CA CYS A 313 -1.03 -17.81 13.34
C CYS A 313 0.11 -17.74 14.36
N PHE A 314 1.34 -18.11 13.99
CA PHE A 314 2.50 -18.00 14.88
C PHE A 314 2.83 -16.57 15.28
N ALA A 315 2.67 -15.60 14.38
CA ALA A 315 2.87 -14.19 14.68
C ALA A 315 1.89 -13.73 15.78
N ALA A 316 0.60 -13.99 15.61
CA ALA A 316 -0.43 -13.67 16.60
C ALA A 316 -0.15 -14.28 17.98
N LEU A 317 0.38 -15.50 18.02
CA LEU A 317 0.80 -16.19 19.25
C LEU A 317 2.05 -15.56 19.87
N SER A 318 3.06 -15.25 19.06
CA SER A 318 4.30 -14.59 19.50
C SER A 318 4.07 -13.19 20.08
N PHE A 319 2.97 -12.54 19.68
CA PHE A 319 2.57 -11.21 20.15
C PHE A 319 1.78 -11.23 21.46
N LYS A 320 1.30 -12.39 21.93
CA LYS A 320 0.29 -12.52 22.99
C LYS A 320 0.66 -13.48 24.13
N LEU A 321 1.88 -14.00 24.15
CA LEU A 321 2.31 -15.07 25.06
C LEU A 321 2.60 -14.60 26.50
N SER A 322 1.66 -13.90 27.14
CA SER A 322 1.67 -13.68 28.60
C SER A 322 0.77 -14.71 29.28
N LEU A 323 1.18 -15.26 30.43
CA LEU A 323 0.37 -16.22 31.19
C LEU A 323 -1.03 -15.67 31.53
N LYS A 324 -1.16 -14.35 31.72
CA LYS A 324 -2.45 -13.66 31.93
C LYS A 324 -3.39 -13.76 30.73
N TRP A 325 -2.87 -13.75 29.51
CA TRP A 325 -3.65 -13.85 28.27
C TRP A 325 -4.25 -15.25 28.08
N ILE A 326 -3.50 -16.31 28.40
CA ILE A 326 -3.99 -17.71 28.36
C ILE A 326 -5.20 -17.85 29.27
N TRP A 327 -5.12 -17.36 30.51
CA TRP A 327 -6.24 -17.38 31.46
C TRP A 327 -7.44 -16.53 31.04
N LYS A 328 -7.21 -15.39 30.37
CA LYS A 328 -8.28 -14.54 29.83
C LYS A 328 -9.01 -15.19 28.64
N HIS A 329 -8.28 -15.89 27.76
CA HIS A 329 -8.87 -16.62 26.63
C HIS A 329 -9.53 -17.94 27.02
N VAL A 330 -9.11 -18.56 28.13
CA VAL A 330 -9.83 -19.68 28.77
C VAL A 330 -11.18 -19.23 29.36
N LYS A 331 -11.41 -17.93 29.61
CA LYS A 331 -12.76 -17.36 29.80
C LYS A 331 -13.48 -17.20 28.45
N VAL A 332 -13.71 -18.33 27.79
CA VAL A 332 -14.14 -18.51 26.40
C VAL A 332 -15.47 -17.82 26.04
N SER A 333 -16.33 -17.53 27.03
CA SER A 333 -17.72 -17.11 26.78
C SER A 333 -17.94 -15.61 26.53
N LYS A 334 -16.95 -14.73 26.74
CA LYS A 334 -17.12 -13.28 26.52
C LYS A 334 -16.65 -12.86 25.12
N VAL A 335 -17.62 -12.52 24.27
CA VAL A 335 -17.38 -11.90 22.95
C VAL A 335 -17.29 -10.39 23.13
N GLU A 336 -16.21 -9.78 22.64
CA GLU A 336 -16.01 -8.33 22.71
C GLU A 336 -17.09 -7.60 21.89
N SER A 337 -17.57 -6.45 22.40
CA SER A 337 -18.69 -5.72 21.79
C SER A 337 -18.41 -5.32 20.34
N PHE A 338 -17.16 -4.99 20.00
CA PHE A 338 -16.76 -4.62 18.65
C PHE A 338 -17.07 -5.69 17.60
N TRP A 339 -17.10 -6.99 17.96
CA TRP A 339 -17.46 -8.04 17.00
C TRP A 339 -18.92 -7.97 16.55
N THR A 340 -19.80 -7.31 17.31
CA THR A 340 -21.25 -7.29 17.06
C THR A 340 -21.85 -5.90 16.94
N GLN A 341 -21.09 -4.85 17.31
CA GLN A 341 -21.53 -3.45 17.38
C GLN A 341 -22.26 -2.98 16.11
N LYS A 342 -21.64 -3.13 14.95
CA LYS A 342 -22.22 -2.64 13.67
C LYS A 342 -23.47 -3.41 13.24
N LEU A 343 -23.55 -4.70 13.58
CA LEU A 343 -24.78 -5.46 13.37
C LEU A 343 -25.91 -4.95 14.27
N TYR A 344 -25.60 -4.56 15.51
CA TYR A 344 -26.55 -3.87 16.38
C TYR A 344 -26.94 -2.50 15.85
N ASP A 345 -26.00 -1.72 15.31
CA ASP A 345 -26.26 -0.40 14.74
C ASP A 345 -27.14 -0.50 13.48
N TRP A 346 -26.83 -1.45 12.59
CA TRP A 346 -27.69 -1.76 11.44
C TRP A 346 -29.07 -2.25 11.88
N LYS A 347 -29.15 -3.03 12.97
CA LYS A 347 -30.44 -3.50 13.51
C LYS A 347 -31.29 -2.32 14.00
N LYS A 348 -30.65 -1.26 14.51
CA LYS A 348 -31.30 -0.04 15.00
C LYS A 348 -31.56 1.02 13.91
N SER A 349 -30.83 1.00 12.80
CA SER A 349 -30.94 2.04 11.77
C SER A 349 -32.28 2.01 11.03
N SER A 350 -32.76 3.18 10.61
CA SER A 350 -33.87 3.32 9.66
C SER A 350 -33.33 3.28 8.24
N ILE A 351 -33.95 2.50 7.35
CA ILE A 351 -33.62 2.53 5.93
C ILE A 351 -34.66 3.42 5.23
N PRO A 352 -34.26 4.54 4.61
CA PRO A 352 -35.17 5.36 3.84
C PRO A 352 -35.52 4.61 2.54
N PHE A 353 -36.66 3.94 2.52
CA PHE A 353 -37.17 3.28 1.31
C PHE A 353 -37.97 4.28 0.47
N PRO A 354 -37.61 4.48 -0.82
CA PRO A 354 -38.19 5.55 -1.64
C PRO A 354 -39.69 5.40 -1.94
N SER A 355 -40.26 4.20 -1.87
CA SER A 355 -41.65 3.97 -2.28
C SER A 355 -42.12 2.55 -1.91
N SER A 356 -42.76 2.37 -0.75
CA SER A 356 -43.52 1.15 -0.47
C SER A 356 -44.66 1.40 0.53
N SER A 357 -45.74 0.64 0.43
CA SER A 357 -46.90 0.74 1.33
C SER A 357 -46.51 0.48 2.79
N ARG A 358 -47.25 1.05 3.75
CA ARG A 358 -46.99 0.91 5.20
C ARG A 358 -46.83 -0.55 5.63
N LYS A 359 -47.63 -1.46 5.06
CA LYS A 359 -47.57 -2.91 5.34
C LYS A 359 -46.25 -3.54 4.86
N CYS A 360 -45.80 -3.17 3.66
CA CYS A 360 -44.52 -3.65 3.10
C CYS A 360 -43.32 -3.14 3.92
N LYS A 361 -43.34 -1.86 4.34
CA LYS A 361 -42.30 -1.31 5.24
C LYS A 361 -42.20 -2.07 6.56
N ILE A 362 -43.32 -2.46 7.16
CA ILE A 362 -43.35 -3.25 8.40
C ILE A 362 -42.74 -4.64 8.17
N VAL A 363 -43.15 -5.35 7.12
CA VAL A 363 -42.62 -6.69 6.79
C VAL A 363 -41.11 -6.65 6.55
N ILE A 364 -40.62 -5.68 5.77
CA ILE A 364 -39.19 -5.51 5.50
C ILE A 364 -38.42 -5.21 6.80
N GLN A 365 -38.95 -4.33 7.65
CA GLN A 365 -38.31 -4.00 8.93
C GLN A 365 -38.26 -5.20 9.89
N VAL A 366 -39.33 -6.00 9.95
CA VAL A 366 -39.36 -7.25 10.74
C VAL A 366 -38.36 -8.26 10.19
N LEU A 367 -38.31 -8.47 8.88
CA LEU A 367 -37.36 -9.38 8.23
C LEU A 367 -35.90 -8.92 8.44
N LYS A 368 -35.65 -7.61 8.39
CA LYS A 368 -34.35 -6.99 8.71
C LYS A 368 -33.95 -7.28 10.15
N ILE A 369 -34.85 -7.04 11.11
CA ILE A 369 -34.58 -7.27 12.54
C ILE A 369 -34.29 -8.75 12.80
N LEU A 370 -35.08 -9.65 12.20
CA LEU A 370 -34.92 -11.09 12.34
C LEU A 370 -33.59 -11.56 11.76
N SER A 371 -33.30 -11.21 10.50
CA SER A 371 -32.04 -11.57 9.82
C SER A 371 -30.82 -11.05 10.56
N LEU A 372 -30.81 -9.78 10.99
CA LEU A 372 -29.71 -9.22 11.77
C LEU A 372 -29.58 -9.86 13.16
N SER A 373 -30.68 -10.27 13.79
CA SER A 373 -30.63 -10.98 15.08
C SER A 373 -30.00 -12.36 14.96
N ILE A 374 -30.32 -13.10 13.88
CA ILE A 374 -29.69 -14.38 13.55
C ILE A 374 -28.19 -14.15 13.28
N CYS A 375 -27.83 -13.15 12.47
CA CYS A 375 -26.44 -12.81 12.18
C CYS A 375 -25.64 -12.46 13.46
N ILE A 376 -26.22 -11.71 14.40
CA ILE A 376 -25.55 -11.36 15.67
C ILE A 376 -25.30 -12.62 16.51
N GLY A 377 -26.32 -13.46 16.71
CA GLY A 377 -26.17 -14.69 17.49
C GLY A 377 -25.14 -15.62 16.87
N PHE A 378 -25.22 -15.77 15.54
CA PHE A 378 -24.31 -16.58 14.76
C PHE A 378 -22.86 -16.05 14.83
N GLN A 379 -22.64 -14.74 14.69
CA GLN A 379 -21.30 -14.13 14.80
C GLN A 379 -20.67 -14.34 16.18
N LYS A 380 -21.46 -14.30 17.26
CA LYS A 380 -20.96 -14.61 18.61
C LYS A 380 -20.47 -16.06 18.70
N THR A 381 -21.26 -17.02 18.23
CA THR A 381 -20.90 -18.44 18.24
C THR A 381 -19.59 -18.69 17.50
N VAL A 382 -19.40 -18.06 16.35
CA VAL A 382 -18.17 -18.27 15.57
C VAL A 382 -16.95 -17.64 16.22
N VAL A 383 -17.05 -16.43 16.78
CA VAL A 383 -15.91 -15.81 17.49
C VAL A 383 -15.45 -16.71 18.64
N VAL A 384 -16.40 -17.32 19.36
CA VAL A 384 -16.10 -18.29 20.41
C VAL A 384 -15.38 -19.51 19.83
N ALA A 385 -15.88 -20.10 18.74
CA ALA A 385 -15.23 -21.24 18.08
C ALA A 385 -13.81 -20.90 17.57
N CYS A 386 -13.61 -19.73 16.93
CA CYS A 386 -12.30 -19.27 16.48
C CYS A 386 -11.33 -19.08 17.66
N LYS A 387 -11.79 -18.54 18.80
CA LYS A 387 -10.97 -18.42 20.01
C LYS A 387 -10.54 -19.80 20.51
N MET A 388 -11.43 -20.78 20.51
CA MET A 388 -11.10 -22.16 20.90
C MET A 388 -10.04 -22.77 19.98
N ILE A 389 -10.23 -22.64 18.65
CA ILE A 389 -9.29 -23.19 17.66
C ILE A 389 -7.93 -22.48 17.74
N ALA A 390 -7.91 -21.17 17.96
CA ALA A 390 -6.66 -20.41 18.09
C ALA A 390 -5.84 -20.78 19.33
N VAL A 391 -6.45 -21.42 20.33
CA VAL A 391 -5.76 -21.94 21.52
C VAL A 391 -5.12 -23.32 21.25
N ILE A 392 -5.59 -24.07 20.24
CA ILE A 392 -5.07 -25.40 19.90
C ILE A 392 -3.55 -25.39 19.64
N PRO A 393 -2.98 -24.47 18.83
CA PRO A 393 -1.52 -24.41 18.64
C PRO A 393 -0.76 -24.11 19.93
N ILE A 394 -1.37 -23.42 20.90
CA ILE A 394 -0.75 -23.15 22.20
C ILE A 394 -0.72 -24.43 23.01
N LEU A 395 -1.81 -25.21 23.03
CA LEU A 395 -1.80 -26.52 23.67
C LEU A 395 -0.76 -27.43 23.00
N ILE A 396 -0.77 -27.51 21.66
CA ILE A 396 0.16 -28.34 20.89
C ILE A 396 1.61 -27.86 20.95
N ALA A 397 1.89 -26.57 21.09
CA ALA A 397 3.27 -26.06 21.19
C ALA A 397 3.78 -25.96 22.63
N VAL A 398 2.95 -25.53 23.58
CA VAL A 398 3.31 -25.39 24.99
C VAL A 398 3.43 -26.76 25.66
N ILE A 399 2.60 -27.75 25.34
CA ILE A 399 2.71 -29.10 25.95
C ILE A 399 4.08 -29.75 25.65
N PRO A 400 4.57 -29.85 24.41
CA PRO A 400 5.90 -30.40 24.13
C PRO A 400 7.02 -29.46 24.53
N ILE A 401 6.89 -28.12 24.44
CA ILE A 401 7.94 -27.20 24.95
C ILE A 401 8.03 -27.30 26.48
N PHE A 402 6.91 -27.41 27.19
CA PHE A 402 6.87 -27.61 28.64
C PHE A 402 7.37 -29.02 29.02
N PHE A 403 7.04 -30.06 28.26
CA PHE A 403 7.61 -31.40 28.44
C PHE A 403 9.12 -31.43 28.18
N VAL A 404 9.59 -30.76 27.12
CA VAL A 404 11.02 -30.66 26.77
C VAL A 404 11.75 -29.80 27.81
N ILE A 405 11.17 -28.69 28.28
CA ILE A 405 11.75 -27.86 29.35
C ILE A 405 11.73 -28.62 30.69
N CYS A 406 10.67 -29.34 31.06
CA CYS A 406 10.62 -30.18 32.25
C CYS A 406 11.64 -31.34 32.16
N PHE A 407 11.73 -32.01 31.02
CA PHE A 407 12.71 -33.06 30.75
C PHE A 407 14.15 -32.54 30.80
N LEU A 408 14.41 -31.34 30.26
CA LEU A 408 15.68 -30.62 30.35
C LEU A 408 15.94 -29.98 31.73
N TYR A 409 14.92 -29.80 32.57
CA TYR A 409 15.06 -29.34 33.96
C TYR A 409 15.41 -30.52 34.87
N CYS A 410 14.93 -31.72 34.55
CA CYS A 410 15.33 -32.98 35.18
C CYS A 410 16.77 -33.41 34.81
N LEU A 411 17.29 -32.99 33.65
CA LEU A 411 18.67 -33.26 33.22
C LEU A 411 19.51 -31.97 33.31
N ARG A 412 20.41 -31.89 34.30
CA ARG A 412 21.34 -30.81 34.73
C ARG A 412 22.14 -30.00 33.64
N CYS A 413 21.54 -29.57 32.51
CA CYS A 413 22.23 -28.97 31.36
C CYS A 413 21.86 -27.50 31.09
N TRP A 414 21.44 -26.74 32.10
CA TRP A 414 21.06 -25.33 31.97
C TRP A 414 22.19 -24.40 31.47
N LYS A 415 23.46 -24.75 31.70
CA LYS A 415 24.62 -23.91 31.32
C LYS A 415 24.86 -23.86 29.80
N TRP A 416 24.56 -24.93 29.06
CA TRP A 416 24.82 -25.01 27.62
C TRP A 416 23.81 -24.21 26.79
N LEU A 417 22.53 -24.20 27.20
CA LEU A 417 21.48 -23.48 26.46
C LEU A 417 21.62 -21.94 26.56
N LYS A 418 22.12 -21.44 27.70
CA LYS A 418 22.38 -20.02 27.91
C LYS A 418 23.46 -19.48 26.96
N ALA A 419 24.44 -20.31 26.60
CA ALA A 419 25.49 -19.97 25.64
C ALA A 419 24.95 -19.91 24.20
N MET A 420 24.05 -20.83 23.82
CA MET A 420 23.50 -20.92 22.46
C MET A 420 22.52 -19.79 22.13
N PHE A 421 21.74 -19.30 23.10
CA PHE A 421 20.86 -18.13 22.91
C PHE A 421 21.61 -16.78 22.99
N SER A 422 22.78 -16.74 23.65
CA SER A 422 23.62 -15.54 23.72
C SER A 422 24.46 -15.32 22.45
N ALA A 423 24.71 -16.38 21.67
CA ALA A 423 25.52 -16.31 20.44
C ALA A 423 24.80 -15.66 19.24
N SER A 424 23.47 -15.50 19.25
CA SER A 424 22.74 -14.83 18.14
C SER A 424 22.68 -13.29 18.26
N SER A 425 23.28 -12.73 19.32
CA SER A 425 23.29 -11.29 19.59
C SER A 425 24.70 -10.74 19.67
N VAL A 426 25.54 -10.96 18.66
CA VAL A 426 26.82 -10.23 18.54
C VAL A 426 27.07 -9.82 17.08
N VAL A 427 27.61 -8.61 16.95
CA VAL A 427 28.08 -7.87 15.76
C VAL A 427 27.03 -7.01 15.02
N LEU A 428 26.79 -5.80 15.54
CA LEU A 428 27.47 -4.62 15.00
C LEU A 428 27.43 -3.51 16.05
N GLY A 429 28.61 -3.06 16.49
CA GLY A 429 28.77 -2.03 17.49
C GLY A 429 28.32 -0.66 16.98
N GLN A 430 27.44 -0.03 17.75
CA GLN A 430 27.45 1.38 18.09
C GLN A 430 26.56 1.54 19.34
N ASN A 431 27.03 2.34 20.29
CA ASN A 431 26.56 2.44 21.67
C ASN A 431 25.03 2.55 21.83
N PRO A 432 24.38 1.71 22.67
CA PRO A 432 22.96 1.83 23.01
C PRO A 432 22.68 2.87 24.12
N ALA A 433 23.69 3.64 24.53
CA ALA A 433 23.56 4.66 25.56
C ALA A 433 23.08 6.00 24.99
N GLN A 434 21.86 6.04 24.46
CA GLN A 434 21.05 7.26 24.31
C GLN A 434 19.57 7.01 23.92
N LEU A 435 19.08 5.77 23.95
CA LEU A 435 17.63 5.50 23.82
C LEU A 435 16.91 5.72 25.16
N GLY A 436 16.94 6.96 25.65
CA GLY A 436 16.15 7.39 26.79
C GLY A 436 14.66 7.32 26.46
N LYS A 437 13.87 6.76 27.38
CA LYS A 437 12.40 6.66 27.41
C LYS A 437 11.73 5.61 26.50
N ASN A 438 11.88 4.33 26.87
CA ASN A 438 10.88 3.29 26.54
C ASN A 438 9.46 3.59 27.11
N LYS A 439 9.30 4.60 27.97
CA LYS A 439 7.99 5.00 28.54
C LYS A 439 7.11 5.78 27.57
N ASP A 440 7.66 6.57 26.63
CA ASP A 440 6.86 7.42 25.72
C ASP A 440 6.32 6.67 24.49
N LEU A 441 6.96 5.58 24.07
CA LEU A 441 6.57 4.83 22.87
C LEU A 441 5.23 4.07 23.03
N ARG A 442 4.86 3.68 24.26
CA ARG A 442 3.59 2.98 24.53
C ARG A 442 2.37 3.84 24.17
N GLY A 443 2.48 5.17 24.24
CA GLY A 443 1.41 6.11 23.85
C GLY A 443 1.08 6.10 22.36
N TYR A 444 1.98 5.61 21.51
CA TYR A 444 1.82 5.53 20.05
C TYR A 444 1.41 4.13 19.57
N VAL A 445 1.27 3.15 20.47
CA VAL A 445 0.84 1.80 20.13
C VAL A 445 -0.69 1.75 20.15
N LEU A 446 -1.31 1.56 18.99
CA LEU A 446 -2.76 1.40 18.90
C LEU A 446 -3.14 -0.06 19.20
N GLN A 447 -3.86 -0.26 20.29
CA GLN A 447 -4.36 -1.57 20.69
C GLN A 447 -5.89 -1.59 20.65
N LEU A 448 -6.48 -2.72 20.26
CA LEU A 448 -7.93 -2.88 20.30
C LEU A 448 -8.47 -3.02 21.73
N GLU A 449 -7.65 -3.48 22.67
CA GLU A 449 -8.03 -3.71 24.07
C GLU A 449 -6.96 -3.15 25.01
N ASP A 450 -7.39 -2.39 26.02
CA ASP A 450 -6.51 -1.48 26.78
C ASP A 450 -5.58 -2.19 27.79
N ASP A 451 -5.73 -3.51 27.96
CA ASP A 451 -5.01 -4.33 28.95
C ASP A 451 -3.82 -5.14 28.37
N ILE A 452 -3.45 -4.96 27.10
CA ILE A 452 -2.50 -5.85 26.41
C ILE A 452 -1.08 -5.28 26.46
N GLU A 453 -0.16 -6.03 27.05
CA GLU A 453 1.27 -5.73 26.95
C GLU A 453 1.73 -6.08 25.52
N PHE A 454 1.91 -5.07 24.67
CA PHE A 454 2.43 -5.26 23.31
C PHE A 454 3.82 -5.87 23.39
N ALA A 455 4.05 -7.00 22.72
CA ALA A 455 5.32 -7.68 22.78
C ALA A 455 6.47 -6.76 22.30
N ASP A 456 7.40 -6.44 23.21
CA ASP A 456 8.58 -5.61 22.93
C ASP A 456 9.35 -6.05 21.68
N ARG A 457 9.30 -7.36 21.36
CA ARG A 457 9.90 -7.95 20.15
C ARG A 457 9.31 -7.34 18.86
N THR A 458 8.01 -7.08 18.81
CA THR A 458 7.32 -6.50 17.64
C THR A 458 7.65 -5.03 17.49
N LEU A 459 7.64 -4.29 18.60
CA LEU A 459 8.01 -2.88 18.64
C LEU A 459 9.45 -2.71 18.15
N LYS A 460 10.36 -3.53 18.68
CA LYS A 460 11.76 -3.60 18.24
C LYS A 460 11.88 -3.98 16.77
N GLY A 461 11.03 -4.88 16.28
CA GLY A 461 10.95 -5.25 14.86
C GLY A 461 10.54 -4.07 13.97
N MET A 462 9.48 -3.35 14.34
CA MET A 462 9.00 -2.15 13.63
C MET A 462 10.05 -1.03 13.65
N LEU A 463 10.66 -0.74 14.80
CA LEU A 463 11.74 0.23 14.94
C LEU A 463 12.96 -0.14 14.09
N LYS A 464 13.37 -1.41 14.09
CA LYS A 464 14.47 -1.90 13.25
C LYS A 464 14.14 -1.77 11.75
N SER A 465 12.87 -1.92 11.37
CA SER A 465 12.43 -1.78 9.98
C SER A 465 12.53 -0.33 9.50
N VAL A 466 12.04 0.65 10.28
CA VAL A 466 12.09 2.07 9.90
C VAL A 466 13.53 2.60 9.92
N ASN A 467 14.33 2.23 10.91
CA ASN A 467 15.73 2.62 10.98
C ASN A 467 16.53 2.14 9.77
N ARG A 468 16.24 0.93 9.26
CA ARG A 468 16.87 0.43 8.03
C ARG A 468 16.38 1.16 6.78
N LEU A 469 15.12 1.57 6.73
CA LEU A 469 14.60 2.36 5.62
C LEU A 469 15.32 3.72 5.57
N ILE A 470 15.43 4.39 6.71
CA ILE A 470 16.18 5.65 6.85
C ILE A 470 17.65 5.43 6.43
N GLN A 471 18.33 4.43 6.99
CA GLN A 471 19.74 4.14 6.66
C GLN A 471 19.97 3.79 5.18
N LYS A 472 18.98 3.15 4.52
CA LYS A 472 19.06 2.88 3.09
C LYS A 472 18.92 4.18 2.28
N ALA A 473 18.00 5.04 2.67
CA ALA A 473 17.75 6.32 2.04
C ALA A 473 18.90 7.32 2.24
N GLU A 474 19.60 7.26 3.37
CA GLU A 474 20.86 7.99 3.63
C GLU A 474 21.95 7.70 2.59
N LYS A 475 21.90 6.58 1.88
CA LYS A 475 22.83 6.26 0.79
C LYS A 475 22.43 6.87 -0.56
N GLN A 476 21.22 7.39 -0.69
CA GLN A 476 20.64 7.92 -1.93
C GLN A 476 20.64 9.46 -1.95
N GLN A 477 21.62 10.06 -1.28
CA GLN A 477 21.67 11.51 -1.09
C GLN A 477 21.99 12.27 -2.39
N PRO A 478 21.43 13.48 -2.55
CA PRO A 478 21.63 14.31 -3.74
C PRO A 478 23.03 14.95 -3.71
N THR A 479 23.98 14.38 -4.44
CA THR A 479 25.39 14.79 -4.38
C THR A 479 25.66 16.15 -5.03
N ASN A 480 24.93 16.52 -6.08
CA ASN A 480 25.14 17.79 -6.77
C ASN A 480 24.47 18.92 -6.00
N LEU A 481 23.28 18.68 -5.45
CA LEU A 481 22.62 19.62 -4.55
C LEU A 481 23.51 19.96 -3.33
N MET A 482 24.14 18.95 -2.71
CA MET A 482 25.03 19.21 -1.57
C MET A 482 26.24 20.08 -1.92
N LYS A 483 26.79 19.94 -3.14
CA LYS A 483 27.87 20.81 -3.62
C LYS A 483 27.38 22.24 -3.80
N LEU A 484 26.20 22.41 -4.39
CA LEU A 484 25.58 23.72 -4.59
C LEU A 484 25.25 24.41 -3.26
N LEU A 485 24.69 23.69 -2.29
CA LEU A 485 24.38 24.24 -0.96
C LEU A 485 25.61 24.69 -0.17
N ALA A 486 26.79 24.12 -0.46
CA ALA A 486 28.05 24.53 0.16
C ALA A 486 28.51 25.93 -0.29
N GLU A 487 28.01 26.45 -1.41
CA GLU A 487 28.28 27.81 -1.88
C GLU A 487 27.51 28.86 -1.08
N SER A 488 26.38 28.47 -0.48
CA SER A 488 25.54 29.35 0.32
C SER A 488 26.16 29.60 1.69
N ARG A 489 26.41 30.87 2.00
CA ARG A 489 26.94 31.33 3.31
C ARG A 489 25.87 31.87 4.25
N GLY A 490 24.64 32.03 3.76
CA GLY A 490 23.53 32.63 4.50
C GLY A 490 22.25 32.60 3.67
N PHE A 491 21.45 33.65 3.77
CA PHE A 491 20.19 33.80 3.04
C PHE A 491 20.11 35.13 2.27
N GLU A 492 21.24 35.82 2.10
CA GLU A 492 21.31 37.16 1.51
C GLU A 492 20.85 37.18 0.04
N GLY A 493 21.03 36.08 -0.68
CA GLY A 493 20.51 35.92 -2.04
C GLY A 493 18.98 36.05 -2.15
N ILE A 494 18.24 35.81 -1.05
CA ILE A 494 16.78 35.99 -1.01
C ILE A 494 16.42 37.47 -0.91
N GLU A 495 17.24 38.31 -0.29
CA GLU A 495 17.02 39.75 -0.32
C GLU A 495 17.33 40.34 -1.70
N LYS A 496 18.38 39.82 -2.35
CA LYS A 496 18.97 40.39 -3.57
C LYS A 496 18.29 39.98 -4.88
N PHE A 497 17.52 38.88 -4.93
CA PHE A 497 16.98 38.39 -6.21
C PHE A 497 15.89 39.30 -6.79
N GLU A 498 15.19 40.07 -5.96
CA GLU A 498 14.08 40.92 -6.40
C GLU A 498 13.99 42.23 -5.60
N SER A 499 13.68 43.35 -6.26
CA SER A 499 13.58 44.67 -5.64
C SER A 499 12.22 45.31 -5.89
N HIS A 500 11.61 45.90 -4.83
CA HIS A 500 10.39 46.71 -4.93
C HIS A 500 10.59 48.01 -5.75
N HIS A 501 11.84 48.39 -6.05
CA HIS A 501 12.12 49.52 -6.93
C HIS A 501 11.90 49.20 -8.41
N VAL A 502 11.72 47.92 -8.76
CA VAL A 502 11.37 47.51 -10.13
C VAL A 502 9.90 47.83 -10.40
N PRO A 503 9.57 48.63 -11.44
CA PRO A 503 8.19 48.95 -11.77
C PRO A 503 7.40 47.70 -12.16
N PRO A 504 6.18 47.50 -11.63
CA PRO A 504 5.34 46.38 -12.03
C PRO A 504 4.94 46.55 -13.50
N LEU A 505 5.00 45.45 -14.26
CA LEU A 505 4.47 45.42 -15.62
C LEU A 505 2.99 45.07 -15.63
N VAL A 506 2.55 44.27 -14.65
CA VAL A 506 1.20 43.72 -14.58
C VAL A 506 0.31 44.42 -13.56
N SER A 507 -0.99 44.52 -13.84
CA SER A 507 -1.96 45.14 -12.94
C SER A 507 -2.21 44.34 -11.66
N GLU A 508 -1.98 43.03 -11.70
CA GLU A 508 -2.07 42.12 -10.56
C GLU A 508 -0.68 41.50 -10.35
N GLU A 509 0.02 41.90 -9.28
CA GLU A 509 1.38 41.46 -9.01
C GLU A 509 1.39 39.95 -8.70
N TYR A 510 2.14 39.17 -9.49
CA TYR A 510 2.23 37.74 -9.28
C TYR A 510 2.99 37.44 -7.98
N ILE A 511 2.38 36.62 -7.11
CA ILE A 511 3.02 36.07 -5.91
C ILE A 511 4.19 35.17 -6.33
N ASN A 512 5.31 35.18 -5.59
CA ASN A 512 6.40 34.26 -5.93
C ASN A 512 6.17 32.87 -5.34
N CYS A 513 6.67 31.85 -6.05
CA CYS A 513 6.91 30.53 -5.48
C CYS A 513 8.43 30.28 -5.37
N TRP A 514 8.85 29.21 -4.72
CA TRP A 514 10.28 28.90 -4.58
C TRP A 514 10.90 28.46 -5.91
N SER A 515 10.14 27.68 -6.70
CA SER A 515 10.63 27.11 -7.95
C SER A 515 10.83 28.14 -9.06
N LEU A 516 10.01 29.18 -9.15
CA LEU A 516 10.07 30.13 -10.26
C LEU A 516 11.38 30.96 -10.26
N PRO A 517 11.80 31.62 -9.18
CA PRO A 517 13.08 32.33 -9.12
C PRO A 517 14.28 31.42 -9.38
N LEU A 518 14.27 30.17 -8.88
CA LEU A 518 15.33 29.20 -9.13
C LEU A 518 15.49 28.90 -10.63
N VAL A 519 14.38 28.61 -11.31
CA VAL A 519 14.37 28.33 -12.75
C VAL A 519 14.81 29.57 -13.53
N THR A 520 14.35 30.76 -13.16
CA THR A 520 14.72 32.02 -13.81
C THR A 520 16.21 32.34 -13.64
N LEU A 521 16.75 32.31 -12.41
CA LEU A 521 18.18 32.53 -12.13
C LEU A 521 19.07 31.52 -12.86
N THR A 522 18.66 30.25 -12.90
CA THR A 522 19.38 29.21 -13.65
C THR A 522 19.36 29.49 -15.15
N SER A 523 18.23 29.98 -15.69
CA SER A 523 18.13 30.39 -17.09
C SER A 523 19.07 31.56 -17.42
N ILE A 524 19.20 32.53 -16.51
CA ILE A 524 20.15 33.65 -16.65
C ILE A 524 21.59 33.11 -16.63
N ALA A 525 21.92 32.22 -15.68
CA ALA A 525 23.26 31.62 -15.59
C ALA A 525 23.62 30.82 -16.85
N MET A 526 22.68 30.06 -17.41
CA MET A 526 22.83 29.31 -18.67
C MET A 526 22.91 30.22 -19.91
N SER A 527 22.49 31.48 -19.80
CA SER A 527 22.53 32.42 -20.92
C SER A 527 23.96 32.96 -21.20
N LEU A 528 24.85 32.85 -20.22
CA LEU A 528 26.22 33.36 -20.25
C LEU A 528 27.12 32.49 -21.16
N PRO A 529 27.60 33.00 -22.31
CA PRO A 529 28.31 32.17 -23.30
C PRO A 529 29.75 31.82 -22.92
N ASN A 530 30.40 32.56 -22.03
CA ASN A 530 31.83 32.38 -21.71
C ASN A 530 32.08 31.51 -20.46
N ILE A 531 31.05 30.86 -19.92
CA ILE A 531 31.20 29.96 -18.78
C ILE A 531 31.58 28.55 -19.24
N GLN A 532 32.53 27.94 -18.53
CA GLN A 532 32.89 26.54 -18.79
C GLN A 532 31.66 25.63 -18.66
N LYS A 533 31.41 24.83 -19.70
CA LYS A 533 30.22 23.97 -19.79
C LYS A 533 30.03 23.06 -18.57
N ASN A 534 31.11 22.50 -18.04
CA ASN A 534 31.07 21.67 -16.83
C ASN A 534 30.54 22.39 -15.59
N LYS A 535 30.79 23.71 -15.43
CA LYS A 535 30.25 24.51 -14.33
C LYS A 535 28.75 24.70 -14.49
N VAL A 536 28.30 25.00 -15.70
CA VAL A 536 26.86 25.13 -16.02
C VAL A 536 26.14 23.80 -15.80
N ASP A 537 26.69 22.69 -16.32
CA ASP A 537 26.12 21.35 -16.15
C ASP A 537 26.04 20.95 -14.65
N CYS A 538 27.05 21.31 -13.84
CA CYS A 538 27.04 21.11 -12.39
C CYS A 538 25.92 21.92 -11.70
N LEU A 539 25.77 23.20 -12.05
CA LEU A 539 24.72 24.07 -11.50
C LEU A 539 23.34 23.51 -11.85
N VAL A 540 23.10 23.21 -13.14
CA VAL A 540 21.83 22.63 -13.61
C VAL A 540 21.53 21.32 -12.87
N SER A 541 22.49 20.41 -12.76
CA SER A 541 22.31 19.14 -12.03
C SER A 541 21.98 19.36 -10.54
N GLY A 542 22.61 20.33 -9.89
CA GLY A 542 22.32 20.69 -8.50
C GLY A 542 20.92 21.27 -8.33
N VAL A 543 20.50 22.12 -9.27
CA VAL A 543 19.14 22.69 -9.29
C VAL A 543 18.10 21.62 -9.62
N SER A 544 18.36 20.70 -10.55
CA SER A 544 17.47 19.56 -10.85
C SER A 544 17.20 18.72 -9.60
N GLU A 545 18.26 18.37 -8.86
CA GLU A 545 18.15 17.64 -7.59
C GLU A 545 17.40 18.47 -6.53
N GLY A 546 17.69 19.77 -6.43
CA GLY A 546 17.02 20.69 -5.51
C GLY A 546 15.52 20.84 -5.76
N LEU A 547 15.11 20.98 -7.02
CA LEU A 547 13.72 21.18 -7.43
C LEU A 547 12.81 20.00 -7.05
N VAL A 548 13.35 18.78 -6.93
CA VAL A 548 12.60 17.62 -6.40
C VAL A 548 12.11 17.89 -4.98
N TYR A 549 12.94 18.50 -4.13
CA TYR A 549 12.61 18.82 -2.74
C TYR A 549 11.82 20.13 -2.62
N VAL A 550 12.13 21.14 -3.44
CA VAL A 550 11.37 22.40 -3.50
C VAL A 550 9.91 22.12 -3.84
N LYS A 551 9.68 21.28 -4.86
CA LYS A 551 8.33 20.86 -5.23
C LYS A 551 7.59 20.21 -4.08
N LEU A 552 8.29 19.44 -3.24
CA LEU A 552 7.69 18.79 -2.08
C LEU A 552 7.25 19.79 -1.02
N VAL A 553 8.06 20.83 -0.78
CA VAL A 553 7.72 21.96 0.10
C VAL A 553 6.50 22.69 -0.45
N GLU A 554 6.52 23.03 -1.73
CA GLU A 554 5.45 23.74 -2.42
C GLU A 554 4.11 22.99 -2.39
N GLU A 555 4.09 21.70 -2.74
CA GLU A 555 2.88 20.87 -2.74
C GLU A 555 2.32 20.61 -1.33
N THR A 556 3.17 20.67 -0.28
CA THR A 556 2.76 20.35 1.10
C THR A 556 2.39 21.59 1.91
N LEU A 557 3.07 22.72 1.70
CA LEU A 557 2.93 23.93 2.53
C LEU A 557 2.33 25.13 1.76
N ASN A 558 2.50 25.21 0.43
CA ASN A 558 2.08 26.36 -0.40
C ASN A 558 1.01 25.96 -1.43
N ALA A 559 -0.06 25.30 -0.99
CA ALA A 559 -1.05 24.69 -1.86
C ALA A 559 -2.27 25.59 -2.21
N THR A 560 -2.15 26.92 -2.22
CA THR A 560 -3.27 27.80 -2.64
C THR A 560 -3.38 27.85 -4.17
N ASP A 561 -4.58 28.12 -4.70
CA ASP A 561 -4.85 28.07 -6.15
C ASP A 561 -3.90 28.95 -6.99
N ASP A 562 -3.56 30.15 -6.50
CA ASP A 562 -2.62 31.06 -7.17
C ASP A 562 -1.20 30.49 -7.21
N HIS A 563 -0.72 29.91 -6.11
CA HIS A 563 0.59 29.27 -6.05
C HIS A 563 0.65 28.04 -6.98
N VAL A 564 -0.40 27.23 -7.04
CA VAL A 564 -0.46 26.04 -7.90
C VAL A 564 -0.27 26.41 -9.37
N ARG A 565 -0.86 27.52 -9.81
CA ARG A 565 -0.72 28.02 -11.19
C ARG A 565 0.72 28.44 -11.50
N ILE A 566 1.36 29.17 -10.58
CA ILE A 566 2.73 29.67 -10.72
C ILE A 566 3.75 28.52 -10.65
N GLN A 567 3.56 27.57 -9.74
CA GLN A 567 4.38 26.35 -9.63
C GLN A 567 4.28 25.50 -10.90
N LYS A 568 3.08 25.39 -11.50
CA LYS A 568 2.89 24.71 -12.78
C LYS A 568 3.64 25.42 -13.91
N ALA A 569 3.68 26.75 -13.89
CA ALA A 569 4.48 27.53 -14.83
C ALA A 569 5.98 27.25 -14.63
N ALA A 570 6.51 27.38 -13.40
CA ALA A 570 7.91 27.07 -13.10
C ALA A 570 8.32 25.65 -13.55
N LYS A 571 7.47 24.65 -13.29
CA LYS A 571 7.71 23.26 -13.70
C LYS A 571 7.76 23.11 -15.23
N THR A 572 6.88 23.79 -15.95
CA THR A 572 6.84 23.73 -17.42
C THR A 572 8.07 24.40 -18.02
N LEU A 573 8.47 25.55 -17.46
CA LEU A 573 9.67 26.27 -17.87
C LEU A 573 10.93 25.45 -17.58
N TRP A 574 11.00 24.78 -16.43
CA TRP A 574 12.16 23.97 -16.07
C TRP A 574 12.45 22.87 -17.09
N VAL A 575 11.42 22.19 -17.61
CA VAL A 575 11.59 21.19 -18.69
C VAL A 575 12.20 21.83 -19.93
N GLU A 576 11.80 23.06 -20.26
CA GLU A 576 12.34 23.78 -21.40
C GLU A 576 13.82 24.15 -21.23
N VAL A 577 14.17 24.59 -20.02
CA VAL A 577 15.52 25.01 -19.64
C VAL A 577 16.46 23.80 -19.55
N GLU A 578 16.09 22.78 -18.78
CA GLU A 578 16.91 21.59 -18.51
C GLU A 578 17.10 20.72 -19.77
N VAL A 579 16.02 20.44 -20.52
CA VAL A 579 16.06 19.50 -21.64
C VAL A 579 16.42 20.19 -22.94
N TYR A 580 15.74 21.29 -23.27
CA TYR A 580 15.87 21.93 -24.57
C TYR A 580 16.87 23.08 -24.59
N HIS A 581 17.45 23.46 -23.43
CA HIS A 581 18.35 24.60 -23.29
C HIS A 581 17.72 25.87 -23.86
N LYS A 582 16.46 26.09 -23.51
CA LYS A 582 15.66 27.22 -23.99
C LYS A 582 14.89 27.88 -22.86
N TRP A 583 14.70 29.19 -22.99
CA TRP A 583 13.82 29.98 -22.15
C TRP A 583 12.75 30.64 -23.04
N LEU A 584 11.50 30.18 -22.93
CA LEU A 584 10.35 30.65 -23.71
C LEU A 584 10.63 30.73 -25.22
N GLY A 585 11.21 29.67 -25.76
CA GLY A 585 11.60 29.49 -27.16
C GLY A 585 12.98 30.03 -27.53
N ASN A 586 13.59 30.86 -26.68
CA ASN A 586 14.91 31.45 -26.93
C ASN A 586 16.02 30.49 -26.51
N LYS A 587 17.03 30.28 -27.37
CA LYS A 587 18.17 29.39 -27.07
C LYS A 587 19.09 29.96 -25.98
N LEU A 588 19.60 29.07 -25.12
CA LEU A 588 20.63 29.32 -24.13
C LEU A 588 21.87 28.46 -24.49
N PRO A 589 23.11 29.00 -24.54
CA PRO A 589 23.48 30.40 -24.31
C PRO A 589 23.12 31.32 -25.47
N ILE A 590 23.10 32.63 -25.21
CA ILE A 590 22.79 33.65 -26.22
C ILE A 590 24.01 33.82 -27.13
N SER A 591 23.90 33.33 -28.36
CA SER A 591 24.98 33.29 -29.36
C SER A 591 24.94 34.49 -30.30
N LYS A 592 24.93 35.71 -29.75
CA LYS A 592 24.94 36.96 -30.54
C LYS A 592 26.27 37.71 -30.34
N PRO A 593 27.02 38.05 -31.41
CA PRO A 593 28.34 38.70 -31.30
C PRO A 593 28.37 40.04 -30.55
N ARG A 594 27.23 40.74 -30.45
CA ARG A 594 27.08 42.00 -29.70
C ARG A 594 26.68 41.81 -28.23
N MET A 595 26.50 40.57 -27.75
CA MET A 595 26.06 40.24 -26.40
C MET A 595 27.11 39.42 -25.67
N ASN A 596 28.30 40.00 -25.53
CA ASN A 596 29.44 39.34 -24.89
C ASN A 596 29.73 39.86 -23.47
N THR A 597 29.11 40.96 -23.04
CA THR A 597 29.24 41.46 -21.66
C THR A 597 28.01 41.09 -20.83
N PRO A 598 28.16 40.87 -19.50
CA PRO A 598 27.05 40.62 -18.59
C PRO A 598 25.91 41.63 -18.71
N GLU A 599 26.22 42.92 -18.78
CA GLU A 599 25.23 43.99 -18.90
C GLU A 599 24.35 43.84 -20.15
N HIS A 600 24.95 43.65 -21.34
CA HIS A 600 24.21 43.47 -22.59
C HIS A 600 23.31 42.23 -22.56
N ILE A 601 23.75 41.14 -21.91
CA ILE A 601 22.97 39.92 -21.76
C ILE A 601 21.76 40.15 -20.86
N LEU A 602 21.97 40.77 -19.69
CA LEU A 602 20.90 41.11 -18.75
C LEU A 602 19.89 42.08 -19.36
N GLN A 603 20.35 43.12 -20.05
CA GLN A 603 19.47 44.07 -20.76
C GLN A 603 18.65 43.37 -21.86
N TRP A 604 19.24 42.44 -22.60
CA TRP A 604 18.52 41.68 -23.62
C TRP A 604 17.43 40.80 -23.03
N LEU A 605 17.74 40.05 -21.96
CA LEU A 605 16.77 39.22 -21.24
C LEU A 605 15.64 40.08 -20.68
N ARG A 606 15.97 41.20 -20.02
CA ARG A 606 15.00 42.16 -19.49
C ARG A 606 14.06 42.68 -20.56
N ASN A 607 14.61 43.20 -21.66
CA ASN A 607 13.81 43.83 -22.73
C ASN A 607 12.95 42.79 -23.44
N THR A 608 13.48 41.59 -23.67
CA THR A 608 12.73 40.48 -24.28
C THR A 608 11.57 40.05 -23.39
N ALA A 609 11.83 39.88 -22.09
CA ALA A 609 10.83 39.56 -21.09
C ALA A 609 9.73 40.64 -20.99
N LYS A 610 10.12 41.91 -20.88
CA LYS A 610 9.19 43.05 -20.83
C LYS A 610 8.26 43.10 -22.05
N ASN A 611 8.82 42.92 -23.25
CA ASN A 611 8.02 42.90 -24.48
C ASN A 611 7.03 41.73 -24.53
N MET A 612 7.42 40.56 -24.01
CA MET A 612 6.51 39.40 -23.93
C MET A 612 5.34 39.65 -22.98
N VAL A 613 5.59 40.22 -21.80
CA VAL A 613 4.53 40.55 -20.82
C VAL A 613 3.55 41.55 -21.42
N ILE A 614 4.03 42.70 -21.90
CA ILE A 614 3.20 43.75 -22.50
C ILE A 614 2.35 43.21 -23.67
N LYS A 615 2.92 42.31 -24.49
CA LYS A 615 2.21 41.67 -25.60
C LYS A 615 1.05 40.79 -25.12
N VAL A 616 1.19 40.09 -23.99
CA VAL A 616 0.12 39.23 -23.46
C VAL A 616 -0.96 40.07 -22.76
N GLU A 617 -0.57 41.15 -22.09
CA GLU A 617 -1.51 42.05 -21.41
C GLU A 617 -2.37 42.87 -22.36
N SER A 618 -1.83 43.21 -23.53
CA SER A 618 -2.58 43.88 -24.59
C SER A 618 -3.53 42.96 -25.38
N MET A 619 -3.59 41.66 -25.07
CA MET A 619 -4.54 40.73 -25.69
C MET A 619 -5.92 40.79 -25.01
N ASP A 620 -6.98 40.74 -25.81
CA ASP A 620 -8.35 40.55 -25.31
C ASP A 620 -8.48 39.27 -24.47
N ILE A 621 -9.41 39.25 -23.51
CA ILE A 621 -9.66 38.10 -22.62
C ILE A 621 -9.90 36.79 -23.41
N ARG A 622 -10.50 36.87 -24.61
CA ARG A 622 -10.75 35.73 -25.50
C ARG A 622 -9.47 35.22 -26.21
N GLY A 623 -8.45 36.07 -26.34
CA GLY A 623 -7.14 35.75 -26.91
C GLY A 623 -6.12 35.20 -25.89
N GLN A 624 -6.36 35.42 -24.59
CA GLN A 624 -5.55 34.82 -23.54
C GLN A 624 -5.91 33.34 -23.35
N ASN A 625 -4.95 32.47 -23.65
CA ASN A 625 -5.05 31.05 -23.34
C ASN A 625 -4.09 30.68 -22.19
N ASP A 626 -4.15 29.44 -21.73
CA ASP A 626 -3.28 28.97 -20.64
C ASP A 626 -1.79 29.11 -20.98
N ASN A 627 -1.42 29.02 -22.26
CA ASN A 627 -0.04 29.15 -22.71
C ASN A 627 0.47 30.61 -22.68
N SER A 628 -0.37 31.59 -23.04
CA SER A 628 0.00 33.00 -22.95
C SER A 628 0.12 33.44 -21.49
N LYS A 629 -0.79 32.96 -20.63
CA LYS A 629 -0.73 33.16 -19.17
C LYS A 629 0.53 32.56 -18.55
N TYR A 630 0.89 31.33 -18.94
CA TYR A 630 2.16 30.69 -18.58
C TYR A 630 3.37 31.54 -18.98
N SER A 631 3.43 31.93 -20.25
CA SER A 631 4.54 32.73 -20.79
C SER A 631 4.67 34.07 -20.08
N SER A 632 3.55 34.71 -19.73
CA SER A 632 3.55 36.00 -19.01
C SER A 632 4.14 35.88 -17.61
N ILE A 633 3.76 34.85 -16.83
CA ILE A 633 4.29 34.61 -15.47
C ILE A 633 5.82 34.43 -15.52
N CYS A 634 6.29 33.57 -16.41
CA CYS A 634 7.71 33.29 -16.59
C CYS A 634 8.50 34.51 -17.09
N ALA A 635 7.94 35.26 -18.03
CA ALA A 635 8.55 36.49 -18.53
C ALA A 635 8.59 37.58 -17.45
N ASN A 636 7.54 37.73 -16.66
CA ASN A 636 7.51 38.71 -15.57
C ASN A 636 8.61 38.44 -14.53
N SER A 637 8.81 37.18 -14.14
CA SER A 637 9.90 36.79 -13.24
C SER A 637 11.29 37.11 -13.83
N MET A 638 11.52 36.81 -15.11
CA MET A 638 12.77 37.16 -15.80
C MET A 638 13.01 38.67 -15.81
N TYR A 639 11.99 39.46 -16.14
CA TYR A 639 12.08 40.92 -16.13
C TYR A 639 12.44 41.46 -14.74
N ARG A 640 11.74 41.02 -13.69
CA ARG A 640 11.98 41.53 -12.33
C ARG A 640 13.36 41.19 -11.80
N ILE A 641 13.82 39.95 -12.00
CA ILE A 641 15.14 39.51 -11.54
C ILE A 641 16.25 40.23 -12.31
N THR A 642 16.16 40.29 -13.65
CA THR A 642 17.19 40.95 -14.47
C THR A 642 17.26 42.45 -14.21
N GLU A 643 16.13 43.14 -14.06
CA GLU A 643 16.11 44.56 -13.70
C GLU A 643 16.67 44.79 -12.29
N THR A 644 16.37 43.90 -11.33
CA THR A 644 16.93 43.99 -9.98
C THR A 644 18.45 43.86 -9.97
N ILE A 645 19.00 42.91 -10.73
CA ILE A 645 20.46 42.75 -10.86
C ILE A 645 21.07 44.00 -11.52
N LEU A 646 20.47 44.51 -12.60
CA LEU A 646 20.95 45.72 -13.27
C LEU A 646 20.97 46.94 -12.32
N LEU A 647 19.92 47.12 -11.52
CA LEU A 647 19.83 48.20 -10.54
C LEU A 647 20.85 48.07 -9.41
N SER A 648 21.07 46.85 -8.93
CA SER A 648 21.95 46.60 -7.77
C SER A 648 23.43 46.81 -8.09
N TYR A 649 23.80 46.69 -9.37
CA TYR A 649 25.19 46.80 -9.83
C TYR A 649 25.41 47.97 -10.79
N HIS A 650 24.46 48.90 -10.92
CA HIS A 650 24.45 49.95 -11.94
C HIS A 650 25.78 50.74 -12.04
N GLU A 651 26.50 50.96 -10.94
CA GLU A 651 27.76 51.72 -10.95
C GLU A 651 28.99 50.90 -11.41
N ASN A 652 28.96 49.56 -11.28
CA ASN A 652 30.12 48.69 -11.53
C ASN A 652 29.85 47.56 -12.55
N ILE A 653 28.69 47.54 -13.20
CA ILE A 653 28.25 46.39 -14.01
C ILE A 653 29.12 46.15 -15.26
N ASP A 654 29.75 47.20 -15.76
CA ASP A 654 30.69 47.16 -16.89
C ASP A 654 32.02 46.49 -16.53
N GLU A 655 32.37 46.47 -15.24
CA GLU A 655 33.60 45.86 -14.72
C GLU A 655 33.40 44.40 -14.31
N ILE A 656 32.15 43.94 -14.16
CA ILE A 656 31.82 42.57 -13.75
C ILE A 656 32.11 41.60 -14.91
N SER A 657 32.91 40.57 -14.63
CA SER A 657 33.13 39.45 -15.55
C SER A 657 31.92 38.50 -15.62
N GLN A 658 31.80 37.72 -16.69
CA GLN A 658 30.74 36.69 -16.75
C GLN A 658 30.90 35.65 -15.63
N GLU A 659 32.14 35.32 -15.26
CA GLU A 659 32.47 34.39 -14.18
C GLU A 659 31.99 34.90 -12.81
N GLU A 660 32.16 36.20 -12.54
CA GLU A 660 31.66 36.83 -11.31
C GLU A 660 30.13 36.87 -11.28
N LEU A 661 29.48 37.24 -12.39
CA LEU A 661 28.01 37.19 -12.47
C LEU A 661 27.51 35.74 -12.28
N PHE A 662 28.17 34.75 -12.87
CA PHE A 662 27.81 33.35 -12.70
C PHE A 662 27.95 32.89 -11.24
N ALA A 663 29.03 33.29 -10.56
CA ALA A 663 29.24 32.98 -9.14
C ALA A 663 28.16 33.65 -8.26
N LEU A 664 27.80 34.90 -8.55
CA LEU A 664 26.71 35.61 -7.88
C LEU A 664 25.37 34.88 -8.05
N LEU A 665 25.02 34.50 -9.29
CA LEU A 665 23.79 33.76 -9.60
C LEU A 665 23.77 32.40 -8.89
N SER A 666 24.89 31.68 -8.90
CA SER A 666 25.01 30.38 -8.23
C SER A 666 24.83 30.51 -6.71
N SER A 667 25.41 31.56 -6.11
CA SER A 667 25.22 31.88 -4.70
C SER A 667 23.76 32.22 -4.38
N MET A 668 23.08 33.02 -5.22
CA MET A 668 21.66 33.34 -5.02
C MET A 668 20.77 32.10 -5.10
N ILE A 669 21.02 31.23 -6.09
CA ILE A 669 20.32 29.95 -6.25
C ILE A 669 20.53 29.08 -5.01
N ALA A 670 21.77 28.98 -4.52
CA ALA A 670 22.11 28.19 -3.35
C ALA A 670 21.42 28.72 -2.07
N ASP A 671 21.35 30.05 -1.88
CA ASP A 671 20.66 30.69 -0.75
C ASP A 671 19.15 30.44 -0.78
N ILE A 672 18.50 30.58 -1.94
CA ILE A 672 17.07 30.30 -2.12
C ILE A 672 16.77 28.82 -1.86
N LEU A 673 17.60 27.90 -2.39
CA LEU A 673 17.48 26.48 -2.10
C LEU A 673 17.66 26.21 -0.60
N ALA A 674 18.70 26.77 0.02
CA ALA A 674 18.96 26.59 1.43
C ALA A 674 17.76 26.99 2.28
N ALA A 675 17.19 28.18 2.08
CA ALA A 675 16.01 28.63 2.82
C ALA A 675 14.78 27.76 2.56
N CYS A 676 14.50 27.42 1.29
CA CYS A 676 13.36 26.54 0.97
C CYS A 676 13.47 25.21 1.73
N LEU A 677 14.66 24.61 1.75
CA LEU A 677 14.92 23.30 2.34
C LEU A 677 14.86 23.29 3.88
N THR A 678 14.94 24.45 4.55
CA THR A 678 14.69 24.55 6.01
C THR A 678 13.25 24.14 6.38
N ASN A 679 12.32 24.14 5.42
CA ASN A 679 10.94 23.71 5.61
C ASN A 679 10.75 22.17 5.53
N LEU A 680 11.76 21.41 5.09
CA LEU A 680 11.64 19.96 4.93
C LEU A 680 11.30 19.18 6.23
N PRO A 681 11.80 19.54 7.42
CA PRO A 681 11.35 18.93 8.68
C PRO A 681 9.84 19.05 8.91
N GLN A 682 9.24 20.20 8.54
CA GLN A 682 7.80 20.40 8.63
C GLN A 682 7.05 19.56 7.59
N VAL A 683 7.58 19.44 6.37
CA VAL A 683 7.04 18.56 5.32
C VAL A 683 7.00 17.11 5.78
N ILE A 684 8.06 16.60 6.40
CA ILE A 684 8.12 15.23 6.97
C ILE A 684 7.05 15.06 8.05
N THR A 685 6.93 16.05 8.95
CA THR A 685 5.93 16.06 10.02
C THR A 685 4.51 15.99 9.45
N MET A 686 4.18 16.83 8.47
CA MET A 686 2.87 16.87 7.81
C MET A 686 2.56 15.56 7.08
N LYS A 687 3.55 14.95 6.41
CA LYS A 687 3.37 13.62 5.78
C LYS A 687 3.02 12.53 6.80
N CYS A 688 3.58 12.59 8.00
CA CYS A 688 3.26 11.65 9.07
C CYS A 688 1.81 11.79 9.57
N HIS A 689 1.21 12.98 9.49
CA HIS A 689 -0.12 13.28 10.08
C HIS A 689 -1.33 12.87 9.21
N THR A 690 -1.11 12.06 8.17
CA THR A 690 -2.18 11.68 7.24
C THR A 690 -3.37 11.02 7.95
N SER A 691 -4.59 11.52 7.70
CA SER A 691 -5.81 10.98 8.29
C SER A 691 -6.38 9.77 7.55
N ALA A 692 -6.15 9.60 6.25
CA ALA A 692 -6.69 8.45 5.51
C ALA A 692 -5.96 7.14 5.89
N ILE A 693 -6.68 6.18 6.49
CA ILE A 693 -6.11 4.92 7.01
C ILE A 693 -5.39 4.10 5.94
N GLU A 694 -5.85 4.15 4.69
CA GLU A 694 -5.26 3.46 3.54
C GLU A 694 -3.91 4.06 3.12
N LYS A 695 -3.70 5.37 3.37
CA LYS A 695 -2.51 6.11 2.94
C LYS A 695 -1.47 6.29 4.05
N ARG A 696 -1.87 6.15 5.33
CA ARG A 696 -1.00 6.35 6.51
C ARG A 696 0.35 5.65 6.41
N GLU A 697 0.36 4.33 6.25
CA GLU A 697 1.61 3.57 6.24
C GLU A 697 2.52 3.96 5.05
N ALA A 698 1.91 4.25 3.90
CA ALA A 698 2.65 4.70 2.71
C ALA A 698 3.25 6.10 2.92
N ASN A 699 2.51 7.02 3.51
CA ASN A 699 2.96 8.38 3.76
C ASN A 699 4.03 8.45 4.85
N VAL A 700 3.90 7.69 5.95
CA VAL A 700 4.96 7.60 6.96
C VAL A 700 6.20 6.90 6.40
N ARG A 701 6.04 5.90 5.51
CA ARG A 701 7.17 5.32 4.78
C ARG A 701 7.89 6.36 3.94
N ALA A 702 7.15 7.16 3.17
CA ALA A 702 7.71 8.23 2.35
C ALA A 702 8.41 9.28 3.22
N ALA A 703 7.84 9.62 4.37
CA ALA A 703 8.45 10.51 5.36
C ALA A 703 9.77 9.94 5.91
N ALA A 704 9.84 8.63 6.19
CA ALA A 704 11.07 7.97 6.63
C ALA A 704 12.15 7.89 5.54
N GLN A 705 11.76 7.70 4.28
CA GLN A 705 12.70 7.74 3.16
C GLN A 705 13.26 9.15 2.97
N LEU A 706 12.36 10.15 2.92
CA LEU A 706 12.73 11.54 2.81
C LEU A 706 13.68 11.96 3.95
N LEU A 707 13.37 11.58 5.19
CA LEU A 707 14.24 11.85 6.35
C LEU A 707 15.67 11.38 6.11
N GLY A 708 15.86 10.15 5.60
CA GLY A 708 17.19 9.62 5.32
C GLY A 708 17.91 10.36 4.18
N GLU A 709 17.19 10.69 3.10
CA GLU A 709 17.74 11.44 1.96
C GLU A 709 18.21 12.84 2.37
N ILE A 710 17.50 13.50 3.28
CA ILE A 710 17.77 14.89 3.64
C ILE A 710 18.64 15.04 4.90
N THR A 711 19.05 13.94 5.55
CA THR A 711 19.85 13.97 6.78
C THR A 711 21.05 14.92 6.69
N LYS A 712 21.82 14.85 5.59
CA LYS A 712 22.98 15.74 5.39
C LYS A 712 22.59 17.18 5.06
N ILE A 713 21.47 17.38 4.35
CA ILE A 713 20.93 18.71 4.05
C ILE A 713 20.59 19.41 5.37
N ILE A 714 19.81 18.75 6.23
CA ILE A 714 19.46 19.28 7.56
C ILE A 714 20.72 19.63 8.35
N ASN A 715 21.69 18.71 8.45
CA ASN A 715 22.92 18.95 9.20
C ASN A 715 23.72 20.13 8.62
N SER A 716 23.76 20.30 7.29
CA SER A 716 24.47 21.43 6.66
C SER A 716 23.78 22.79 6.84
N LEU A 717 22.48 22.78 7.13
CA LEU A 717 21.68 23.99 7.34
C LEU A 717 21.51 24.32 8.83
N GLN A 718 21.79 23.38 9.73
CA GLN A 718 21.51 23.52 11.16
C GLN A 718 22.31 24.62 11.86
N ASP A 719 23.52 24.92 11.37
CA ASP A 719 24.40 25.96 11.93
C ASP A 719 24.04 27.37 11.42
N ARG A 720 23.03 27.50 10.54
CA ARG A 720 22.61 28.78 9.98
C ARG A 720 21.51 29.39 10.83
N GLU A 721 21.66 30.68 11.13
CA GLU A 721 20.66 31.43 11.89
C GLU A 721 19.41 31.68 11.03
N LEU A 722 18.28 31.13 11.45
CA LEU A 722 17.00 31.28 10.74
C LEU A 722 16.34 32.62 11.08
N PRO A 723 15.58 33.22 10.15
CA PRO A 723 14.80 34.41 10.44
C PRO A 723 13.76 34.13 11.53
N SER A 724 13.45 35.12 12.37
CA SER A 724 12.46 35.02 13.46
C SER A 724 11.01 35.10 12.97
N LEU A 725 10.72 34.40 11.87
CA LEU A 725 9.39 34.29 11.27
C LEU A 725 8.53 33.23 11.98
N ASN A 726 7.20 33.39 11.91
CA ASN A 726 6.33 32.31 12.34
C ASN A 726 6.59 31.06 11.47
N PRO A 727 6.49 29.84 12.02
CA PRO A 727 6.72 28.62 11.26
C PRO A 727 5.83 28.45 10.02
N LYS A 728 4.65 29.09 9.98
CA LYS A 728 3.76 29.08 8.81
C LYS A 728 4.21 30.03 7.71
N ASP A 729 4.92 31.10 8.08
CA ASP A 729 5.40 32.13 7.16
C ASP A 729 6.71 31.71 6.49
N LEU A 730 7.52 30.85 7.14
CA LEU A 730 8.75 30.27 6.58
C LEU A 730 8.54 29.50 5.27
N ALA A 731 7.32 29.04 5.01
CA ALA A 731 6.98 28.34 3.78
C ALA A 731 6.90 29.26 2.56
N PHE A 732 6.77 30.58 2.73
CA PHE A 732 6.54 31.53 1.64
C PHE A 732 7.77 32.40 1.40
N ILE A 733 8.33 32.36 0.19
CA ILE A 733 9.53 33.13 -0.17
C ILE A 733 9.31 34.65 -0.01
N ASP A 734 8.11 35.15 -0.29
CA ASP A 734 7.79 36.58 -0.14
C ASP A 734 7.86 37.05 1.32
N LYS A 735 7.59 36.15 2.28
CA LYS A 735 7.73 36.45 3.71
C LYS A 735 9.19 36.50 4.14
N TRP A 736 10.03 35.63 3.59
CA TRP A 736 11.48 35.71 3.77
C TRP A 736 12.04 37.02 3.22
N HIS A 737 11.67 37.36 1.99
CA HIS A 737 12.08 38.58 1.32
C HIS A 737 11.70 39.82 2.14
N SER A 738 10.44 39.89 2.59
CA SER A 738 9.93 40.99 3.42
C SER A 738 10.70 41.13 4.75
N TYR A 739 11.01 40.02 5.41
CA TYR A 739 11.73 40.02 6.69
C TYR A 739 13.19 40.45 6.54
N LEU A 740 13.91 39.94 5.54
CA LEU A 740 15.33 40.24 5.35
C LEU A 740 15.54 41.72 5.00
N LYS A 741 14.61 42.32 4.25
CA LYS A 741 14.67 43.73 3.88
C LYS A 741 14.33 44.69 5.04
N HIS A 742 13.45 44.27 5.93
CA HIS A 742 13.00 45.04 7.09
C HIS A 742 12.97 44.14 8.34
N PRO A 743 14.13 43.79 8.92
CA PRO A 743 14.15 43.05 10.17
C PRO A 743 13.46 43.90 11.23
N PHE A 744 12.26 43.50 11.68
CA PHE A 744 11.58 44.18 12.78
C PHE A 744 12.48 44.16 14.02
N PRO A 745 12.59 45.27 14.78
CA PRO A 745 13.41 45.34 15.99
C PRO A 745 12.92 44.42 17.11
#